data_AF-A0A0D8BTP2-F1
#
_entry.id   AF-A0A0D8BTP2-F1
#
_cell.length_a   1.000
_cell.length_b   1.000
_cell.length_c   1.000
_cell.angle_alpha   90.00
_cell.angle_beta   90.00
_cell.angle_gamma   90.00
#
_symmetry.space_group_name_H-M   'P 1'
#
loop_
_entity.id
_entity.type
_entity.pdbx_description
1 polymer ?
#
loop_
_entity_poly.entity_id
_entity_poly.type
_entity_poly.pdbx_seq_one_letter_code
_entity_poly.pdbx_strand_id
1 'polypeptide(L)'
;MAARIVKTGYALAFLCIIAGIVYFFAANWPEMGREAKVGISIGVMAAFYIASAALLGRHRFLGRWMLIGGVLAFGIALALLVQIYNSHADSYWLFLAWLVPTAVLAPLTKERLLSVIALGLLQLACWFYYFPSAYRIEWTEWSSFGLLLLFAAINGVLIGVSRTPLVAHLAYIAMHGWLLAVGVTGFSYGRDAWWPYVYAVLLAGLLYYFLVIAKQRSYVLLTSLFAGLFLLIQYIRLLADHFETWLLLIGLMAAAAVLYGGIVLLRRTGLFSAETKAGRRFLAAFQAIVTLAASALATASLLGLYLLWAESWSPYVLFFISIFGFVVPASLGWRWNAAVRYTLLAVGYGLGLTMAWEVSRAALFIYAIGLAIGLVRSSDSGVRRLTTVALTLYLGIGLDSVVDDGRMVLLALAFVNGGLYAYGRWSGAPPLTPLVLAFGALGIATSVDVFAADGLYVALNIAMLAALAFFLFRGRRLERKVASVYFVLYLVLKYYELAWNLLHKSVSLLAAGVVLFVWTVWLEKRNGFTWTGGVHWSRRVLLFVLAVVVAQFSFLGYTVWQKERLLQYGDVVKLEIEPLDPRSLLQGDYIGLRYDISTIPSLDGNGRVQVGLRKGEDGVHRLAGVYAVNGEKRAGYAPQPGDVIITGTFHGPQVVYGIESYFVPEKTGEKWRESARFAYVRVSKNGDALLEAISAK
;
A
#
# COMPACT_ATOMS: atom_id res chain seq x y z
N MET A 1 -29.20 -17.73 -4.99
CA MET A 1 -28.82 -16.34 -5.35
C MET A 1 -28.96 -15.40 -4.16
N ALA A 2 -30.07 -15.46 -3.41
CA ALA A 2 -30.35 -14.64 -2.22
C ALA A 2 -29.24 -14.63 -1.15
N ALA A 3 -28.74 -15.79 -0.70
CA ALA A 3 -27.67 -15.89 0.30
C ALA A 3 -26.39 -15.10 -0.05
N ARG A 4 -26.11 -14.97 -1.35
CA ARG A 4 -24.95 -14.21 -1.84
C ARG A 4 -25.20 -12.71 -1.74
N ILE A 5 -26.38 -12.26 -2.16
CA ILE A 5 -26.80 -10.86 -2.08
C ILE A 5 -26.76 -10.40 -0.63
N VAL A 6 -27.28 -11.20 0.30
CA VAL A 6 -27.26 -10.90 1.74
C VAL A 6 -25.82 -10.79 2.26
N LYS A 7 -24.94 -11.75 1.95
CA LYS A 7 -23.51 -11.68 2.35
C LYS A 7 -22.81 -10.44 1.77
N THR A 8 -23.08 -10.11 0.51
CA THR A 8 -22.52 -8.91 -0.13
C THR A 8 -23.04 -7.64 0.54
N GLY A 9 -24.34 -7.55 0.83
CA GLY A 9 -24.94 -6.41 1.53
C GLY A 9 -24.30 -6.16 2.89
N TYR A 10 -24.15 -7.21 3.71
CA TYR A 10 -23.46 -7.09 5.01
C TYR A 10 -21.99 -6.69 4.87
N ALA A 11 -21.27 -7.24 3.88
CA ALA A 11 -19.87 -6.88 3.66
C ALA A 11 -19.72 -5.40 3.25
N LEU A 12 -20.61 -4.90 2.38
CA LEU A 12 -20.60 -3.48 1.99
C LEU A 12 -20.97 -2.58 3.16
N ALA A 13 -22.01 -2.92 3.92
CA ALA A 13 -22.38 -2.19 5.13
C ALA A 13 -21.20 -2.10 6.12
N PHE A 14 -20.53 -3.23 6.38
CA PHE A 14 -19.36 -3.28 7.25
C PHE A 14 -18.22 -2.40 6.74
N LEU A 15 -17.88 -2.48 5.45
CA LEU A 15 -16.80 -1.67 4.85
C LEU A 15 -17.13 -0.17 4.92
N CYS A 16 -18.37 0.24 4.63
CA CYS A 16 -18.81 1.63 4.76
C CYS A 16 -18.72 2.12 6.21
N ILE A 17 -19.15 1.30 7.19
CA ILE A 17 -19.09 1.66 8.61
C ILE A 17 -17.63 1.82 9.07
N ILE A 18 -16.76 0.85 8.76
CA ILE A 18 -15.34 0.91 9.14
C ILE A 18 -14.64 2.11 8.46
N ALA A 19 -14.85 2.33 7.16
CA ALA A 19 -14.30 3.49 6.47
C ALA A 19 -14.82 4.80 7.07
N GLY A 20 -16.11 4.88 7.38
CA GLY A 20 -16.71 6.02 8.06
C GLY A 20 -16.08 6.30 9.42
N ILE A 21 -15.84 5.27 10.24
CA ILE A 21 -15.14 5.41 11.53
C ILE A 21 -13.71 5.93 11.34
N VAL A 22 -12.95 5.37 10.40
CA VAL A 22 -11.58 5.82 10.11
C VAL A 22 -11.56 7.29 9.71
N TYR A 23 -12.46 7.69 8.79
CA TYR A 23 -12.53 9.05 8.30
C TYR A 23 -12.95 10.05 9.39
N PHE A 24 -13.89 9.66 10.25
CA PHE A 24 -14.38 10.49 11.33
C PHE A 24 -13.25 10.91 12.28
N PHE A 25 -12.39 9.95 12.64
CA PHE A 25 -11.25 10.21 13.51
C PHE A 25 -10.11 10.94 12.78
N ALA A 26 -9.81 10.57 11.53
CA ALA A 26 -8.78 11.23 10.73
C ALA A 26 -9.07 12.73 10.52
N ALA A 27 -10.34 13.14 10.50
CA ALA A 27 -10.71 14.54 10.32
C ALA A 27 -10.27 15.49 11.45
N ASN A 28 -10.01 14.95 12.65
CA ASN A 28 -9.53 15.66 13.86
C ASN A 28 -10.35 16.89 14.31
N TRP A 29 -11.19 16.72 15.33
CA TRP A 29 -12.12 17.75 15.85
C TRP A 29 -11.56 18.49 17.07
N PRO A 30 -11.20 19.79 17.01
CA PRO A 30 -10.76 20.54 18.19
C PRO A 30 -11.84 20.73 19.24
N GLU A 31 -13.10 20.85 18.81
CA GLU A 31 -14.23 21.13 19.70
C GLU A 31 -14.57 19.95 20.61
N MET A 32 -14.14 18.74 20.22
CA MET A 32 -14.34 17.53 21.00
C MET A 32 -13.15 17.32 21.95
N GLY A 33 -13.41 17.41 23.26
CA GLY A 33 -12.41 17.15 24.29
C GLY A 33 -11.80 15.75 24.23
N ARG A 34 -10.57 15.60 24.76
CA ARG A 34 -9.81 14.34 24.75
C ARG A 34 -10.61 13.17 25.32
N GLU A 35 -11.26 13.38 26.46
CA GLU A 35 -12.06 12.35 27.15
C GLU A 35 -13.20 11.80 26.28
N ALA A 36 -13.90 12.69 25.55
CA ALA A 36 -14.97 12.28 24.65
C ALA A 36 -14.44 11.46 23.47
N LYS A 37 -13.31 11.87 22.86
CA LYS A 37 -12.66 11.12 21.78
C LYS A 37 -12.24 9.72 22.26
N VAL A 38 -11.61 9.62 23.43
CA VAL A 38 -11.22 8.34 24.05
C VAL A 38 -12.45 7.48 24.33
N GLY A 39 -13.48 8.05 24.96
CA GLY A 39 -14.70 7.34 25.34
C GLY A 39 -15.45 6.76 24.14
N ILE A 40 -15.62 7.54 23.06
CA ILE A 40 -16.25 7.08 21.82
C ILE A 40 -15.44 5.94 21.20
N SER A 41 -14.13 6.06 21.16
CA SER A 41 -13.24 5.04 20.58
C SER A 41 -13.32 3.70 21.31
N ILE A 42 -13.23 3.74 22.65
CA ILE A 42 -13.41 2.56 23.50
C ILE A 42 -14.82 2.00 23.35
N GLY A 43 -15.85 2.86 23.28
CA GLY A 43 -17.24 2.46 23.09
C GLY A 43 -17.49 1.73 21.77
N VAL A 44 -16.92 2.23 20.66
CA VAL A 44 -16.98 1.57 19.34
C VAL A 44 -16.30 0.21 19.37
N MET A 45 -15.12 0.13 19.98
CA MET A 45 -14.40 -1.15 20.15
C MET A 45 -15.23 -2.15 20.98
N ALA A 46 -15.83 -1.71 22.09
CA ALA A 46 -16.71 -2.53 22.92
C ALA A 46 -17.94 -3.01 22.15
N ALA A 47 -18.59 -2.13 21.39
CA ALA A 47 -19.75 -2.47 20.58
C ALA A 47 -19.45 -3.61 19.60
N PHE A 48 -18.31 -3.58 18.90
CA PHE A 48 -17.92 -4.66 18.00
C PHE A 48 -17.65 -5.99 18.72
N TYR A 49 -16.91 -5.98 19.83
CA TYR A 49 -16.65 -7.23 20.58
C TYR A 49 -17.90 -7.82 21.22
N ILE A 50 -18.78 -6.99 21.77
CA ILE A 50 -20.07 -7.41 22.35
C ILE A 50 -20.97 -7.96 21.24
N ALA A 51 -21.09 -7.26 20.11
CA ALA A 51 -21.86 -7.74 18.96
C ALA A 51 -21.31 -9.08 18.43
N SER A 52 -19.98 -9.22 18.38
CA SER A 52 -19.33 -10.49 18.03
C SER A 52 -19.76 -11.61 18.96
N ALA A 53 -19.64 -11.42 20.28
CA ALA A 53 -20.01 -12.42 21.27
C ALA A 53 -21.50 -12.80 21.20
N ALA A 54 -22.39 -11.82 21.05
CA ALA A 54 -23.83 -12.03 20.95
C ALA A 54 -24.24 -12.78 19.66
N LEU A 55 -23.54 -12.53 18.56
CA LEU A 55 -23.88 -13.07 17.24
C LEU A 55 -23.17 -14.39 16.93
N LEU A 56 -22.02 -14.70 17.53
CA LEU A 56 -21.20 -15.85 17.12
C LEU A 56 -21.97 -17.19 17.18
N GLY A 57 -22.86 -17.35 18.17
CA GLY A 57 -23.70 -18.54 18.37
C GLY A 57 -24.93 -18.62 17.45
N ARG A 58 -25.37 -17.51 16.85
CA ARG A 58 -26.62 -17.42 16.05
C ARG A 58 -26.38 -17.11 14.58
N HIS A 59 -25.33 -16.34 14.28
CA HIS A 59 -25.05 -15.76 12.97
C HIS A 59 -23.55 -15.77 12.71
N ARG A 60 -23.03 -16.93 12.29
CA ARG A 60 -21.59 -17.16 12.11
C ARG A 60 -20.90 -16.11 11.24
N PHE A 61 -21.57 -15.64 10.19
CA PHE A 61 -20.96 -14.66 9.28
C PHE A 61 -20.78 -13.32 9.99
N LEU A 62 -21.87 -12.76 10.54
CA LEU A 62 -21.82 -11.45 11.16
C LEU A 62 -20.97 -11.45 12.42
N GLY A 63 -21.05 -12.50 13.26
CA GLY A 63 -20.18 -12.64 14.44
C GLY A 63 -18.69 -12.58 14.10
N ARG A 64 -18.25 -13.26 13.02
CA ARG A 64 -16.84 -13.19 12.56
C ARG A 64 -16.45 -11.80 12.08
N TRP A 65 -17.32 -11.11 11.34
CA TRP A 65 -17.06 -9.75 10.87
C TRP A 65 -17.06 -8.72 12.01
N MET A 66 -17.90 -8.90 13.03
CA MET A 66 -17.86 -8.08 14.24
C MET A 66 -16.56 -8.30 15.03
N LEU A 67 -16.05 -9.54 15.11
CA LEU A 67 -14.74 -9.82 15.71
C LEU A 67 -13.61 -9.08 14.96
N ILE A 68 -13.62 -9.16 13.62
CA ILE A 68 -12.68 -8.42 12.76
C ILE A 68 -12.85 -6.91 13.01
N GLY A 69 -14.08 -6.41 13.10
CA GLY A 69 -14.38 -5.03 13.44
C GLY A 69 -13.80 -4.60 14.78
N GLY A 70 -13.85 -5.45 15.80
CA GLY A 70 -13.24 -5.18 17.11
C GLY A 70 -11.73 -5.06 17.03
N VAL A 71 -11.07 -5.95 16.27
CA VAL A 71 -9.62 -5.89 16.03
C VAL A 71 -9.24 -4.63 15.24
N LEU A 72 -10.04 -4.24 14.24
CA LEU A 72 -9.82 -3.00 13.49
C LEU A 72 -10.06 -1.76 14.36
N ALA A 73 -11.10 -1.77 15.18
CA ALA A 73 -11.43 -0.69 16.12
C ALA A 73 -10.34 -0.51 17.18
N PHE A 74 -9.70 -1.58 17.64
CA PHE A 74 -8.52 -1.47 18.51
C PHE A 74 -7.36 -0.73 17.82
N GLY A 75 -7.06 -1.05 16.56
CA GLY A 75 -6.04 -0.34 15.78
C GLY A 75 -6.38 1.14 15.57
N ILE A 76 -7.63 1.43 15.23
CA ILE A 76 -8.16 2.79 15.12
C ILE A 76 -8.03 3.53 16.45
N ALA A 77 -8.35 2.87 17.57
CA ALA A 77 -8.24 3.45 18.90
C ALA A 77 -6.79 3.79 19.26
N LEU A 78 -5.84 2.91 18.95
CA LEU A 78 -4.42 3.19 19.14
C LEU A 78 -3.96 4.39 18.30
N ALA A 79 -4.36 4.45 17.03
CA ALA A 79 -4.03 5.58 16.16
C ALA A 79 -4.63 6.90 16.68
N LEU A 80 -5.85 6.84 17.18
CA LEU A 80 -6.51 7.99 17.81
C LEU A 80 -5.81 8.42 19.10
N LEU A 81 -5.34 7.50 19.94
CA LEU A 81 -4.55 7.88 21.12
C LEU A 81 -3.25 8.60 20.72
N VAL A 82 -2.60 8.13 19.65
CA VAL A 82 -1.42 8.82 19.11
C VAL A 82 -1.76 10.26 18.72
N GLN A 83 -2.89 10.43 18.03
CA GLN A 83 -3.42 11.72 17.60
C GLN A 83 -3.81 12.66 18.75
N ILE A 84 -4.59 12.15 19.73
CA ILE A 84 -5.10 12.92 20.88
C ILE A 84 -3.98 13.52 21.72
N TYR A 85 -2.88 12.78 21.87
CA TYR A 85 -1.77 13.13 22.74
C TYR A 85 -0.54 13.66 21.97
N ASN A 86 -0.66 13.97 20.68
CA ASN A 86 0.44 14.47 19.84
C ASN A 86 1.75 13.68 20.03
N SER A 87 1.61 12.35 20.06
CA SER A 87 2.77 11.46 20.14
C SER A 87 3.16 10.97 18.74
N HIS A 88 4.33 10.33 18.62
CA HIS A 88 4.90 9.83 17.37
C HIS A 88 3.87 9.42 16.30
N ALA A 89 3.66 10.27 15.29
CA ALA A 89 2.80 9.95 14.17
C ALA A 89 3.34 8.74 13.40
N ASP A 90 2.42 7.87 12.95
CA ASP A 90 2.72 6.66 12.17
C ASP A 90 3.86 5.79 12.75
N SER A 91 4.04 5.77 14.07
CA SER A 91 5.12 5.00 14.71
C SER A 91 4.99 3.50 14.48
N TYR A 92 6.12 2.81 14.31
CA TYR A 92 6.14 1.34 14.26
C TYR A 92 5.52 0.70 15.52
N TRP A 93 5.58 1.37 16.68
CA TRP A 93 4.98 0.89 17.93
C TRP A 93 3.47 0.73 17.84
N LEU A 94 2.78 1.61 17.08
CA LEU A 94 1.34 1.50 16.83
C LEU A 94 1.01 0.17 16.17
N PHE A 95 1.72 -0.14 15.08
CA PHE A 95 1.49 -1.35 14.30
C PHE A 95 1.92 -2.61 15.07
N LEU A 96 2.97 -2.53 15.89
CA LEU A 96 3.42 -3.62 16.74
C LEU A 96 2.42 -3.91 17.87
N ALA A 97 1.93 -2.88 18.56
CA ALA A 97 0.92 -3.01 19.61
C ALA A 97 -0.40 -3.58 19.05
N TRP A 98 -0.73 -3.25 17.80
CA TRP A 98 -1.86 -3.85 17.08
C TRP A 98 -1.59 -5.28 16.61
N LEU A 99 -0.38 -5.56 16.15
CA LEU A 99 0.04 -6.86 15.64
C LEU A 99 -0.09 -7.95 16.71
N VAL A 100 0.42 -7.71 17.93
CA VAL A 100 0.49 -8.72 18.99
C VAL A 100 -0.86 -9.39 19.27
N PRO A 101 -1.94 -8.67 19.64
CA PRO A 101 -3.23 -9.30 19.88
C PRO A 101 -3.83 -9.90 18.61
N THR A 102 -3.60 -9.30 17.44
CA THR A 102 -4.11 -9.82 16.17
C THR A 102 -3.47 -11.16 15.80
N ALA A 103 -2.15 -11.28 15.99
CA ALA A 103 -1.37 -12.48 15.73
C ALA A 103 -1.73 -13.62 16.69
N VAL A 104 -2.16 -13.31 17.92
CA VAL A 104 -2.67 -14.27 18.89
C VAL A 104 -4.12 -14.70 18.55
N LEU A 105 -4.99 -13.74 18.23
CA LEU A 105 -6.40 -14.01 17.89
C LEU A 105 -6.55 -14.83 16.60
N ALA A 106 -5.69 -14.62 15.61
CA ALA A 106 -5.78 -15.30 14.32
C ALA A 106 -5.77 -16.84 14.41
N PRO A 107 -4.78 -17.50 15.05
CA PRO A 107 -4.79 -18.95 15.24
C PRO A 107 -5.84 -19.44 16.24
N LEU A 108 -6.16 -18.67 17.29
CA LEU A 108 -7.18 -19.02 18.30
C LEU A 108 -8.57 -19.15 17.68
N THR A 109 -8.94 -18.18 16.85
CA THR A 109 -10.26 -18.09 16.22
C THR A 109 -10.34 -18.80 14.87
N LYS A 110 -9.18 -19.23 14.33
CA LYS A 110 -9.01 -19.83 13.00
C LYS A 110 -9.48 -18.90 11.87
N GLU A 111 -9.43 -17.60 12.11
CA GLU A 111 -9.84 -16.57 11.16
C GLU A 111 -8.73 -16.19 10.20
N ARG A 112 -8.88 -16.58 8.94
CA ARG A 112 -7.85 -16.36 7.90
C ARG A 112 -7.58 -14.88 7.64
N LEU A 113 -8.59 -14.01 7.76
CA LEU A 113 -8.42 -12.58 7.52
C LEU A 113 -7.56 -11.94 8.60
N LEU A 114 -7.69 -12.37 9.87
CA LEU A 114 -6.82 -11.88 10.95
C LEU A 114 -5.36 -12.24 10.71
N SER A 115 -5.05 -13.41 10.14
CA SER A 115 -3.67 -13.74 9.75
C SER A 115 -3.13 -12.83 8.65
N VAL A 116 -3.97 -12.41 7.70
CA VAL A 116 -3.58 -11.47 6.64
C VAL A 116 -3.39 -10.07 7.23
N ILE A 117 -4.28 -9.63 8.12
CA ILE A 117 -4.15 -8.35 8.83
C ILE A 117 -2.86 -8.35 9.67
N ALA A 118 -2.59 -9.40 10.44
CA ALA A 118 -1.33 -9.54 11.20
C ALA A 118 -0.10 -9.45 10.30
N LEU A 119 -0.08 -10.14 9.16
CA LEU A 119 1.04 -10.02 8.22
C LEU A 119 1.19 -8.59 7.69
N GLY A 120 0.09 -7.91 7.37
CA GLY A 120 0.10 -6.51 6.94
C GLY A 120 0.63 -5.58 8.02
N LEU A 121 0.18 -5.74 9.28
CA LEU A 121 0.68 -4.98 10.43
C LEU A 121 2.16 -5.21 10.68
N LEU A 122 2.66 -6.44 10.49
CA LEU A 122 4.09 -6.73 10.54
C LEU A 122 4.86 -5.95 9.46
N GLN A 123 4.38 -5.93 8.22
CA GLN A 123 5.05 -5.16 7.16
C GLN A 123 5.03 -3.66 7.45
N LEU A 124 3.93 -3.13 7.96
CA LEU A 124 3.83 -1.72 8.36
C LEU A 124 4.77 -1.41 9.53
N ALA A 125 4.87 -2.30 10.53
CA ALA A 125 5.83 -2.15 11.62
C ALA A 125 7.28 -2.13 11.11
N CYS A 126 7.66 -3.06 10.23
CA CYS A 126 8.99 -3.07 9.61
C CYS A 126 9.24 -1.80 8.77
N TRP A 127 8.23 -1.38 7.98
CA TRP A 127 8.31 -0.19 7.13
C TRP A 127 8.53 1.07 7.95
N PHE A 128 7.67 1.36 8.91
CA PHE A 128 7.77 2.57 9.72
C PHE A 128 8.92 2.54 10.75
N TYR A 129 9.50 1.36 11.02
CA TYR A 129 10.74 1.28 11.78
C TYR A 129 11.93 1.76 10.94
N TYR A 130 12.01 1.34 9.68
CA TYR A 130 13.15 1.66 8.80
C TYR A 130 12.99 3.01 8.08
N PHE A 131 11.77 3.33 7.64
CA PHE A 131 11.34 4.57 6.99
C PHE A 131 10.30 5.32 7.84
N PRO A 132 10.69 5.88 9.00
CA PRO A 132 9.79 6.72 9.79
C PRO A 132 9.34 7.95 8.99
N SER A 133 8.10 8.37 9.17
CA SER A 133 7.51 9.53 8.45
C SER A 133 7.76 10.87 9.15
N ALA A 134 7.90 10.87 10.48
CA ALA A 134 8.04 12.10 11.27
C ALA A 134 9.47 12.62 11.39
N TYR A 135 10.48 11.78 11.17
CA TYR A 135 11.90 12.13 11.29
C TYR A 135 12.73 11.29 10.32
N ARG A 136 13.95 11.72 10.02
CA ARG A 136 14.88 10.96 9.15
C ARG A 136 15.91 10.24 10.01
N ILE A 137 16.10 8.95 9.73
CA ILE A 137 17.18 8.14 10.30
C ILE A 137 18.20 7.87 9.20
N GLU A 138 19.47 8.15 9.47
CA GLU A 138 20.58 7.72 8.62
C GLU A 138 21.17 6.43 9.16
N TRP A 139 20.82 5.32 8.51
CA TRP A 139 21.37 4.01 8.86
C TRP A 139 22.81 3.86 8.33
N THR A 140 23.71 3.34 9.14
CA THR A 140 25.03 2.88 8.67
C THR A 140 24.86 1.69 7.72
N GLU A 141 25.85 1.43 6.85
CA GLU A 141 25.79 0.34 5.85
C GLU A 141 25.38 -1.00 6.48
N TRP A 142 26.15 -1.46 7.47
CA TRP A 142 25.93 -2.74 8.12
C TRP A 142 24.65 -2.81 8.96
N SER A 143 24.24 -1.72 9.59
CA SER A 143 22.98 -1.70 10.36
C SER A 143 21.77 -1.76 9.42
N SER A 144 21.81 -1.01 8.32
CA SER A 144 20.81 -1.07 7.25
C SER A 144 20.70 -2.48 6.68
N PHE A 145 21.83 -3.05 6.24
CA PHE A 145 21.91 -4.39 5.68
C PHE A 145 21.34 -5.44 6.65
N GLY A 146 21.78 -5.40 7.91
CA GLY A 146 21.34 -6.33 8.95
C GLY A 146 19.84 -6.25 9.24
N LEU A 147 19.26 -5.04 9.31
CA LEU A 147 17.83 -4.84 9.54
C LEU A 147 16.97 -5.34 8.39
N LEU A 148 17.32 -5.01 7.15
CA LEU A 148 16.58 -5.45 5.97
C LEU A 148 16.66 -6.97 5.80
N LEU A 149 17.82 -7.57 6.08
CA LEU A 149 17.99 -9.03 6.10
C LEU A 149 17.17 -9.68 7.22
N LEU A 150 17.10 -9.06 8.40
CA LEU A 150 16.24 -9.51 9.50
C LEU A 150 14.76 -9.50 9.08
N PHE A 151 14.28 -8.44 8.43
CA PHE A 151 12.91 -8.38 7.93
C PHE A 151 12.61 -9.47 6.90
N ALA A 152 13.57 -9.74 6.00
CA ALA A 152 13.47 -10.87 5.08
C ALA A 152 13.42 -12.21 5.84
N ALA A 153 14.28 -12.41 6.83
CA ALA A 153 14.37 -13.64 7.62
C ALA A 153 13.09 -13.92 8.42
N ILE A 154 12.49 -12.90 9.06
CA ILE A 154 11.21 -13.01 9.77
C ILE A 154 10.12 -13.52 8.82
N ASN A 155 10.03 -12.95 7.62
CA ASN A 155 9.09 -13.40 6.60
C ASN A 155 9.43 -14.82 6.09
N GLY A 156 10.72 -15.16 6.01
CA GLY A 156 11.26 -16.51 5.78
C GLY A 156 10.67 -17.56 6.74
N VAL A 157 10.78 -17.30 8.04
CA VAL A 157 10.24 -18.16 9.11
C VAL A 157 8.71 -18.27 9.01
N LEU A 158 8.03 -17.15 8.72
CA LEU A 158 6.57 -17.14 8.58
C LEU A 158 6.08 -18.06 7.46
N ILE A 159 6.82 -18.22 6.36
CA ILE A 159 6.45 -19.16 5.30
C ILE A 159 6.36 -20.60 5.84
N GLY A 160 7.31 -21.01 6.69
CA GLY A 160 7.36 -22.35 7.28
C GLY A 160 6.31 -22.59 8.35
N VAL A 161 5.98 -21.58 9.16
CA VAL A 161 5.00 -21.69 10.26
C VAL A 161 3.56 -21.43 9.81
N SER A 162 3.37 -20.81 8.65
CA SER A 162 2.05 -20.43 8.14
C SER A 162 1.14 -21.63 7.87
N ARG A 163 0.00 -21.68 8.58
CA ARG A 163 -1.03 -22.72 8.40
C ARG A 163 -1.89 -22.56 7.15
N THR A 164 -1.79 -21.42 6.46
CA THR A 164 -2.60 -21.16 5.26
C THR A 164 -1.70 -20.84 4.07
N PRO A 165 -1.99 -21.41 2.89
CA PRO A 165 -1.21 -21.10 1.70
C PRO A 165 -1.19 -19.59 1.42
N LEU A 166 -2.33 -18.89 1.53
CA LEU A 166 -2.39 -17.45 1.24
C LEU A 166 -1.37 -16.65 2.05
N VAL A 167 -1.29 -16.86 3.36
CA VAL A 167 -0.35 -16.14 4.23
C VAL A 167 1.10 -16.51 3.89
N ALA A 168 1.38 -17.79 3.61
CA ALA A 168 2.73 -18.21 3.19
C ALA A 168 3.17 -17.54 1.87
N HIS A 169 2.28 -17.43 0.87
CA HIS A 169 2.60 -16.72 -0.38
C HIS A 169 2.80 -15.23 -0.15
N LEU A 170 1.99 -14.59 0.69
CA LEU A 170 2.15 -13.17 1.01
C LEU A 170 3.45 -12.91 1.78
N ALA A 171 3.81 -13.79 2.73
CA ALA A 171 5.08 -13.71 3.45
C ALA A 171 6.28 -13.93 2.51
N TYR A 172 6.17 -14.85 1.53
CA TYR A 172 7.20 -15.04 0.51
C TYR A 172 7.36 -13.81 -0.39
N ILE A 173 6.26 -13.16 -0.77
CA ILE A 173 6.31 -11.88 -1.50
C ILE A 173 7.00 -10.81 -0.66
N ALA A 174 6.63 -10.69 0.63
CA ALA A 174 7.26 -9.74 1.54
C ALA A 174 8.76 -10.02 1.73
N MET A 175 9.17 -11.28 1.91
CA MET A 175 10.57 -11.69 2.01
C MET A 175 11.37 -11.21 0.80
N HIS A 176 10.92 -11.50 -0.42
CA HIS A 176 11.60 -11.05 -1.63
C HIS A 176 11.53 -9.53 -1.83
N GLY A 177 10.47 -8.87 -1.37
CA GLY A 177 10.38 -7.41 -1.33
C GLY A 177 11.50 -6.80 -0.49
N TRP A 178 11.74 -7.32 0.71
CA TRP A 178 12.83 -6.87 1.58
C TRP A 178 14.22 -7.22 1.03
N LEU A 179 14.41 -8.39 0.43
CA LEU A 179 15.67 -8.75 -0.23
C LEU A 179 15.99 -7.84 -1.43
N LEU A 180 14.96 -7.40 -2.17
CA LEU A 180 15.11 -6.36 -3.20
C LEU A 180 15.42 -5.00 -2.60
N ALA A 181 14.79 -4.64 -1.48
CA ALA A 181 15.03 -3.38 -0.80
C ALA A 181 16.52 -3.21 -0.43
N VAL A 182 17.19 -4.26 0.04
CA VAL A 182 18.65 -4.26 0.28
C VAL A 182 19.42 -3.78 -0.96
N GLY A 183 19.09 -4.30 -2.14
CA GLY A 183 19.75 -3.91 -3.38
C GLY A 183 19.44 -2.49 -3.82
N VAL A 184 18.21 -2.03 -3.64
CA VAL A 184 17.80 -0.66 -4.00
C VAL A 184 18.43 0.36 -3.05
N THR A 185 18.40 0.13 -1.74
CA THR A 185 19.02 1.02 -0.76
C THR A 185 20.54 1.02 -0.91
N GLY A 186 21.16 -0.16 -1.11
CA GLY A 186 22.59 -0.26 -1.37
C GLY A 186 23.00 0.59 -2.58
N PHE A 187 22.26 0.47 -3.69
CA PHE A 187 22.49 1.29 -4.88
C PHE A 187 22.37 2.79 -4.61
N SER A 188 21.27 3.25 -3.99
CA SER A 188 21.03 4.69 -3.75
C SER A 188 22.10 5.36 -2.89
N TYR A 189 22.84 4.60 -2.07
CA TYR A 189 23.88 5.13 -1.18
C TYR A 189 25.30 4.68 -1.56
N GLY A 190 25.51 4.02 -2.72
CA GLY A 190 26.82 3.55 -3.16
C GLY A 190 27.43 2.44 -2.30
N ARG A 191 26.59 1.60 -1.69
CA ARG A 191 26.92 0.54 -0.72
C ARG A 191 26.56 -0.85 -1.26
N ASP A 192 27.02 -1.92 -0.60
CA ASP A 192 26.58 -3.31 -0.85
C ASP A 192 26.72 -3.82 -2.30
N ALA A 193 27.77 -3.40 -3.03
CA ALA A 193 27.95 -3.75 -4.45
C ALA A 193 27.98 -5.27 -4.74
N TRP A 194 28.29 -6.08 -3.73
CA TRP A 194 28.32 -7.55 -3.80
C TRP A 194 26.93 -8.21 -3.70
N TRP A 195 25.94 -7.52 -3.12
CA TRP A 195 24.62 -8.10 -2.83
C TRP A 195 23.86 -8.62 -4.06
N PRO A 196 23.85 -7.91 -5.21
CA PRO A 196 23.15 -8.41 -6.41
C PRO A 196 23.61 -9.80 -6.84
N TYR A 197 24.89 -10.13 -6.71
CA TYR A 197 25.42 -11.45 -7.06
C TYR A 197 24.87 -12.53 -6.12
N VAL A 198 24.85 -12.26 -4.81
CA VAL A 198 24.30 -13.18 -3.81
C VAL A 198 22.80 -13.39 -4.03
N TYR A 199 22.06 -12.32 -4.30
CA TYR A 199 20.63 -12.41 -4.52
C TYR A 199 20.30 -13.13 -5.84
N ALA A 200 21.10 -12.95 -6.90
CA ALA A 200 20.98 -13.71 -8.14
C ALA A 200 21.18 -15.22 -7.92
N VAL A 201 22.20 -15.61 -7.15
CA VAL A 201 22.44 -17.02 -6.78
C VAL A 201 21.27 -17.58 -5.96
N LEU A 202 20.76 -16.81 -5.00
CA LEU A 202 19.58 -17.21 -4.21
C LEU A 202 18.35 -17.43 -5.09
N LEU A 203 18.05 -16.51 -6.01
CA LEU A 203 16.92 -16.63 -6.95
C LEU A 203 17.08 -17.88 -7.83
N ALA A 204 18.26 -18.14 -8.37
CA ALA A 204 18.54 -19.33 -9.16
C ALA A 204 18.37 -20.61 -8.33
N GLY A 205 18.89 -20.65 -7.11
CA GLY A 205 18.75 -21.77 -6.18
C GLY A 205 17.30 -22.05 -5.79
N LEU A 206 16.52 -21.01 -5.48
CA LEU A 206 15.09 -21.13 -5.15
C LEU A 206 14.28 -21.58 -6.37
N LEU A 207 14.57 -21.04 -7.56
CA LEU A 207 13.91 -21.46 -8.78
C LEU A 207 14.19 -22.93 -9.06
N TYR A 208 15.44 -23.38 -8.94
CA TYR A 208 15.81 -24.79 -9.06
C TYR A 208 15.09 -25.66 -8.02
N TYR A 209 15.11 -25.27 -6.74
CA TYR A 209 14.45 -25.99 -5.66
C TYR A 209 12.95 -26.14 -5.91
N PHE A 210 12.24 -25.05 -6.20
CA PHE A 210 10.79 -25.10 -6.39
C PHE A 210 10.37 -25.76 -7.71
N LEU A 211 11.22 -25.72 -8.73
CA LEU A 211 10.94 -26.34 -10.02
C LEU A 211 11.25 -27.85 -10.03
N VAL A 212 12.44 -28.24 -9.54
CA VAL A 212 12.99 -29.60 -9.67
C VAL A 212 12.71 -30.44 -8.43
N ILE A 213 12.97 -29.91 -7.24
CA ILE A 213 12.93 -30.65 -5.96
C ILE A 213 11.50 -30.65 -5.40
N ALA A 214 11.00 -29.48 -4.98
CA ALA A 214 9.72 -29.34 -4.28
C ALA A 214 8.50 -29.34 -5.23
N LYS A 215 8.72 -29.04 -6.53
CA LYS A 215 7.68 -29.02 -7.58
C LYS A 215 6.46 -28.15 -7.22
N GLN A 216 6.70 -26.99 -6.61
CA GLN A 216 5.65 -26.07 -6.15
C GLN A 216 5.42 -24.93 -7.15
N ARG A 217 4.40 -25.10 -8.00
CA ARG A 217 4.05 -24.16 -9.10
C ARG A 217 3.93 -22.70 -8.68
N SER A 218 3.30 -22.44 -7.54
CA SER A 218 3.03 -21.08 -7.09
C SER A 218 4.30 -20.33 -6.69
N TYR A 219 5.24 -21.00 -6.02
CA TYR A 219 6.53 -20.40 -5.69
C TYR A 219 7.39 -20.21 -6.92
N VAL A 220 7.40 -21.13 -7.89
CA VAL A 220 8.06 -20.91 -9.19
C VAL A 220 7.58 -19.60 -9.84
N LEU A 221 6.27 -19.35 -9.90
CA LEU A 221 5.73 -18.11 -10.46
C LEU A 221 6.22 -16.87 -9.68
N LEU A 222 6.19 -16.91 -8.36
CA LEU A 222 6.62 -15.80 -7.52
C LEU A 222 8.12 -15.54 -7.66
N THR A 223 8.97 -16.58 -7.59
CA THR A 223 10.42 -16.46 -7.78
C THR A 223 10.74 -15.92 -9.17
N SER A 224 10.05 -16.37 -10.23
CA SER A 224 10.25 -15.86 -11.58
C SER A 224 9.83 -14.40 -11.75
N LEU A 225 8.76 -13.98 -11.07
CA LEU A 225 8.35 -12.57 -11.05
C LEU A 225 9.42 -11.69 -10.42
N PHE A 226 9.94 -12.10 -9.25
CA PHE A 226 11.01 -11.37 -8.57
C PHE A 226 12.34 -11.43 -9.33
N ALA A 227 12.66 -12.52 -10.00
CA ALA A 227 13.84 -12.61 -10.86
C ALA A 227 13.74 -11.66 -12.06
N GLY A 228 12.58 -11.59 -12.71
CA GLY A 228 12.34 -10.62 -13.80
C GLY A 228 12.46 -9.17 -13.33
N LEU A 229 11.85 -8.84 -12.18
CA LEU A 229 11.96 -7.51 -11.58
C LEU A 229 13.40 -7.17 -11.16
N PHE A 230 14.10 -8.12 -10.55
CA PHE A 230 15.51 -7.98 -10.18
C PHE A 230 16.38 -7.69 -11.41
N LEU A 231 16.23 -8.47 -12.49
CA LEU A 231 16.97 -8.25 -13.74
C LEU A 231 16.70 -6.86 -14.33
N LEU A 232 15.44 -6.41 -14.33
CA LEU A 232 15.08 -5.08 -14.81
C LEU A 232 15.73 -3.98 -13.97
N ILE A 233 15.69 -4.09 -12.64
CA ILE A 233 16.31 -3.12 -11.73
C ILE A 233 17.82 -3.07 -11.94
N GLN A 234 18.49 -4.22 -12.03
CA GLN A 234 19.94 -4.25 -12.28
C GLN A 234 20.29 -3.71 -13.67
N TYR A 235 19.45 -3.96 -14.68
CA TYR A 235 19.66 -3.40 -16.01
C TYR A 235 19.55 -1.87 -16.02
N ILE A 236 18.53 -1.31 -15.37
CA ILE A 236 18.38 0.15 -15.21
C ILE A 236 19.57 0.74 -14.45
N ARG A 237 20.02 0.08 -13.38
CA ARG A 237 21.23 0.48 -12.65
C ARG A 237 22.45 0.54 -13.57
N LEU A 238 22.73 -0.53 -14.33
CA LEU A 238 23.87 -0.56 -15.24
C LEU A 238 23.77 0.51 -16.32
N LEU A 239 22.57 0.79 -16.83
CA LEU A 239 22.35 1.87 -17.79
C LEU A 239 22.57 3.26 -17.18
N ALA A 240 22.22 3.47 -15.91
CA ALA A 240 22.48 4.73 -15.23
C ALA A 240 23.99 5.01 -15.10
N ASP A 241 24.78 3.96 -14.87
CA ASP A 241 26.23 4.07 -14.72
C ASP A 241 26.97 4.07 -16.08
N HIS A 242 26.47 3.32 -17.08
CA HIS A 242 27.15 3.05 -18.35
C HIS A 242 26.16 3.09 -19.54
N PHE A 243 25.67 4.28 -19.91
CA PHE A 243 24.71 4.44 -21.01
C PHE A 243 25.39 4.34 -22.39
N GLU A 244 25.75 3.12 -22.81
CA GLU A 244 26.52 2.87 -24.02
C GLU A 244 25.89 1.81 -24.95
N THR A 245 26.25 1.87 -26.24
CA THR A 245 25.69 0.99 -27.28
C THR A 245 25.86 -0.50 -26.96
N TRP A 246 27.04 -0.93 -26.51
CA TRP A 246 27.30 -2.35 -26.25
C TRP A 246 26.44 -2.88 -25.08
N LEU A 247 26.20 -2.08 -24.04
CA LEU A 247 25.35 -2.49 -22.91
C LEU A 247 23.89 -2.63 -23.33
N LEU A 248 23.42 -1.76 -24.23
CA LEU A 248 22.07 -1.86 -24.79
C LEU A 248 21.92 -3.12 -25.66
N LEU A 249 22.94 -3.48 -26.44
CA LEU A 249 22.97 -4.76 -27.18
C LEU A 249 22.97 -5.97 -26.23
N ILE A 250 23.69 -5.90 -25.11
CA ILE A 250 23.61 -6.93 -24.06
C ILE A 250 22.20 -7.01 -23.47
N GLY A 251 21.52 -5.87 -23.26
CA GLY A 251 20.14 -5.82 -22.80
C GLY A 251 19.17 -6.55 -23.75
N LEU A 252 19.37 -6.41 -25.07
CA LEU A 252 18.64 -7.18 -26.09
C LEU A 252 18.94 -8.68 -26.01
N MET A 253 20.21 -9.05 -25.85
CA MET A 253 20.59 -10.46 -25.68
C MET A 253 19.98 -11.05 -24.39
N ALA A 254 19.95 -10.27 -23.31
CA ALA A 254 19.33 -10.67 -22.05
C ALA A 254 17.82 -10.86 -22.21
N ALA A 255 17.12 -9.96 -22.92
CA ALA A 255 15.71 -10.12 -23.24
C ALA A 255 15.44 -11.40 -24.05
N ALA A 256 16.27 -11.69 -25.06
CA ALA A 256 16.19 -12.91 -25.85
C ALA A 256 16.47 -14.16 -25.00
N ALA A 257 17.45 -14.11 -24.09
CA ALA A 257 17.79 -15.20 -23.17
C ALA A 257 16.66 -15.49 -22.19
N VAL A 258 16.01 -14.46 -21.62
CA VAL A 258 14.83 -14.61 -20.75
C VAL A 258 13.68 -15.27 -21.51
N LEU A 259 13.43 -14.83 -22.74
CA LEU A 259 12.37 -15.40 -23.59
C LEU A 259 12.66 -16.86 -23.95
N TYR A 260 13.87 -17.14 -24.45
CA TYR A 260 14.29 -18.49 -24.84
C TYR A 260 14.30 -19.44 -23.64
N GLY A 261 14.93 -19.02 -22.54
CA GLY A 261 14.97 -19.77 -21.29
C GLY A 261 13.59 -20.07 -20.74
N GLY A 262 12.68 -19.09 -20.77
CA GLY A 262 11.27 -19.28 -20.39
C GLY A 262 10.56 -20.32 -21.26
N ILE A 263 10.76 -20.30 -22.58
CA ILE A 263 10.18 -21.29 -23.50
C ILE A 263 10.76 -22.68 -23.25
N VAL A 264 12.09 -22.80 -23.09
CA VAL A 264 12.77 -24.07 -22.80
C VAL A 264 12.26 -24.64 -21.49
N LEU A 265 12.10 -23.80 -20.46
CA LEU A 265 11.56 -24.20 -19.17
C LEU A 265 10.13 -24.73 -19.33
N LEU A 266 9.26 -24.02 -20.06
CA LEU A 266 7.91 -24.47 -20.35
C LEU A 266 7.88 -25.83 -21.08
N ARG A 267 8.82 -26.08 -22.00
CA ARG A 267 8.94 -27.38 -22.69
C ARG A 267 9.46 -28.50 -21.79
N ARG A 268 10.47 -28.23 -20.95
CA ARG A 268 11.03 -29.20 -19.98
C ARG A 268 10.04 -29.56 -18.88
N THR A 269 9.05 -28.71 -18.60
CA THR A 269 8.06 -28.92 -17.54
C THR A 269 6.99 -29.98 -17.83
N GLY A 270 7.31 -31.10 -18.49
CA GLY A 270 6.46 -32.30 -18.48
C GLY A 270 6.00 -32.73 -17.06
N LEU A 271 6.67 -32.20 -16.03
CA LEU A 271 6.29 -32.18 -14.61
C LEU A 271 4.92 -31.54 -14.28
N PHE A 272 4.39 -30.63 -15.11
CA PHE A 272 3.15 -29.90 -14.85
C PHE A 272 2.21 -30.00 -16.06
N SER A 273 1.49 -31.12 -16.14
CA SER A 273 0.58 -31.43 -17.26
C SER A 273 -0.39 -30.29 -17.62
N ALA A 274 -0.34 -29.88 -18.90
CA ALA A 274 -1.26 -28.96 -19.55
C ALA A 274 -2.69 -29.52 -19.69
N GLU A 275 -2.89 -30.79 -19.36
CA GLU A 275 -4.21 -31.43 -19.33
C GLU A 275 -5.02 -30.91 -18.14
N THR A 276 -4.35 -30.60 -17.03
CA THR A 276 -5.00 -30.06 -15.84
C THR A 276 -5.32 -28.57 -15.99
N LYS A 277 -6.49 -28.16 -15.51
CA LYS A 277 -6.90 -26.73 -15.46
C LYS A 277 -5.93 -25.87 -14.66
N ALA A 278 -5.31 -26.42 -13.61
CA ALA A 278 -4.30 -25.75 -12.81
C ALA A 278 -2.97 -25.58 -13.58
N GLY A 279 -2.57 -26.58 -14.37
CA GLY A 279 -1.38 -26.53 -15.23
C GLY A 279 -1.50 -25.44 -16.28
N ARG A 280 -2.64 -25.40 -17.00
CA ARG A 280 -2.89 -24.34 -18.00
C ARG A 280 -2.82 -22.92 -17.42
N ARG A 281 -3.36 -22.71 -16.21
CA ARG A 281 -3.29 -21.41 -15.52
C ARG A 281 -1.86 -21.04 -15.13
N PHE A 282 -1.09 -22.01 -14.66
CA PHE A 282 0.32 -21.81 -14.32
C PHE A 282 1.12 -21.43 -15.57
N LEU A 283 1.00 -22.20 -16.67
CA LEU A 283 1.71 -21.93 -17.93
C LEU A 283 1.39 -20.53 -18.47
N ALA A 284 0.11 -20.14 -18.47
CA ALA A 284 -0.31 -18.81 -18.91
C ALA A 284 0.25 -17.68 -18.02
N ALA A 285 0.28 -17.88 -16.70
CA ALA A 285 0.85 -16.89 -15.77
C ALA A 285 2.37 -16.80 -15.90
N PHE A 286 3.07 -17.92 -16.02
CA PHE A 286 4.52 -17.97 -16.21
C PHE A 286 4.92 -17.29 -17.52
N GLN A 287 4.22 -17.62 -18.60
CA GLN A 287 4.41 -16.96 -19.89
C GLN A 287 4.20 -15.45 -19.80
N ALA A 288 3.17 -14.99 -19.08
CA ALA A 288 2.94 -13.56 -18.90
C ALA A 288 4.10 -12.86 -18.15
N ILE A 289 4.67 -13.52 -17.14
CA ILE A 289 5.84 -13.01 -16.40
C ILE A 289 7.07 -12.92 -17.31
N VAL A 290 7.36 -13.99 -18.06
CA VAL A 290 8.48 -14.02 -19.02
C VAL A 290 8.32 -12.94 -20.08
N THR A 291 7.11 -12.81 -20.65
CA THR A 291 6.81 -11.78 -21.63
C THR A 291 6.99 -10.38 -21.04
N LEU A 292 6.49 -10.12 -19.82
CA LEU A 292 6.66 -8.83 -19.16
C LEU A 292 8.14 -8.49 -18.95
N ALA A 293 8.94 -9.41 -18.41
CA ALA A 293 10.36 -9.19 -18.15
C ALA A 293 11.16 -8.99 -19.45
N ALA A 294 10.98 -9.87 -20.43
CA ALA A 294 11.69 -9.79 -21.72
C ALA A 294 11.30 -8.53 -22.51
N SER A 295 10.01 -8.17 -22.53
CA SER A 295 9.57 -6.97 -23.25
C SER A 295 10.01 -5.68 -22.57
N ALA A 296 10.05 -5.62 -21.24
CA ALA A 296 10.56 -4.44 -20.52
C ALA A 296 12.05 -4.21 -20.83
N LEU A 297 12.88 -5.26 -20.75
CA LEU A 297 14.29 -5.20 -21.12
C LEU A 297 14.47 -4.77 -22.58
N ALA A 298 13.79 -5.45 -23.52
CA ALA A 298 13.92 -5.13 -24.94
C ALA A 298 13.44 -3.72 -25.28
N THR A 299 12.35 -3.25 -24.67
CA THR A 299 11.84 -1.88 -24.88
C THR A 299 12.84 -0.86 -24.37
N ALA A 300 13.38 -1.04 -23.16
CA ALA A 300 14.40 -0.15 -22.60
C ALA A 300 15.68 -0.13 -23.46
N SER A 301 16.15 -1.28 -23.92
CA SER A 301 17.32 -1.39 -24.78
C SER A 301 17.11 -0.72 -26.15
N LEU A 302 15.98 -0.98 -26.82
CA LEU A 302 15.69 -0.40 -28.13
C LEU A 302 15.47 1.11 -28.04
N LEU A 303 14.80 1.57 -26.98
CA LEU A 303 14.67 3.00 -26.71
C LEU A 303 16.04 3.64 -26.48
N GLY A 304 16.91 3.03 -25.66
CA GLY A 304 18.24 3.56 -25.43
C GLY A 304 19.11 3.59 -26.68
N LEU A 305 19.02 2.56 -27.55
CA LEU A 305 19.71 2.54 -28.84
C LEU A 305 19.21 3.65 -29.74
N TYR A 306 17.89 3.87 -29.80
CA TYR A 306 17.33 5.00 -30.50
C TYR A 306 17.88 6.32 -29.95
N LEU A 307 17.87 6.53 -28.63
CA LEU A 307 18.38 7.76 -28.02
C LEU A 307 19.88 8.00 -28.32
N LEU A 308 20.70 6.96 -28.42
CA LEU A 308 22.13 7.09 -28.75
C LEU A 308 22.41 7.28 -30.25
N TRP A 309 21.72 6.53 -31.11
CA TRP A 309 22.02 6.51 -32.55
C TRP A 309 21.25 7.57 -33.33
N ALA A 310 20.13 8.00 -32.79
CA ALA A 310 19.11 8.75 -33.48
C ALA A 310 19.10 10.22 -33.02
N GLU A 311 20.27 10.82 -32.79
CA GLU A 311 20.44 12.20 -32.30
C GLU A 311 19.57 13.24 -33.05
N SER A 312 19.20 12.95 -34.31
CA SER A 312 18.37 13.81 -35.16
C SER A 312 17.15 13.11 -35.78
N TRP A 313 16.82 11.87 -35.41
CA TRP A 313 15.72 11.17 -36.07
C TRP A 313 14.38 11.69 -35.56
N SER A 314 13.42 11.73 -36.47
CA SER A 314 12.04 12.07 -36.12
C SER A 314 11.43 10.99 -35.20
N PRO A 315 10.71 11.36 -34.12
CA PRO A 315 9.97 10.42 -33.26
C PRO A 315 9.02 9.49 -34.04
N TYR A 316 8.56 9.92 -35.21
CA TYR A 316 7.75 9.11 -36.12
C TYR A 316 8.49 7.88 -36.64
N VAL A 317 9.82 7.90 -36.73
CA VAL A 317 10.61 6.74 -37.17
C VAL A 317 10.50 5.61 -36.15
N LEU A 318 10.73 5.89 -34.87
CA LEU A 318 10.60 4.86 -33.82
C LEU A 318 9.15 4.40 -33.67
N PHE A 319 8.19 5.33 -33.77
CA PHE A 319 6.77 4.98 -33.79
C PHE A 319 6.43 4.04 -34.96
N PHE A 320 6.92 4.33 -36.16
CA PHE A 320 6.73 3.48 -37.35
C PHE A 320 7.40 2.11 -37.17
N ILE A 321 8.65 2.06 -36.69
CA ILE A 321 9.37 0.80 -36.38
C ILE A 321 8.59 -0.02 -35.35
N SER A 322 8.01 0.62 -34.32
CA SER A 322 7.20 -0.06 -33.32
C SER A 322 6.01 -0.81 -33.93
N ILE A 323 5.37 -0.20 -34.94
CA ILE A 323 4.20 -0.78 -35.62
C ILE A 323 4.63 -1.84 -36.63
N PHE A 324 5.47 -1.47 -37.60
CA PHE A 324 5.79 -2.31 -38.75
C PHE A 324 6.91 -3.32 -38.47
N GLY A 325 7.81 -3.02 -37.54
CA GLY A 325 8.87 -3.94 -37.10
C GLY A 325 8.38 -4.96 -36.07
N PHE A 326 7.37 -4.63 -35.26
CA PHE A 326 6.95 -5.49 -34.14
C PHE A 326 5.47 -5.86 -34.18
N VAL A 327 4.56 -4.87 -34.14
CA VAL A 327 3.11 -5.13 -33.98
C VAL A 327 2.52 -5.87 -35.18
N VAL A 328 2.79 -5.43 -36.40
CA VAL A 328 2.27 -6.03 -37.63
C VAL A 328 2.81 -7.46 -37.82
N PRO A 329 4.13 -7.71 -37.77
CA PRO A 329 4.67 -9.07 -37.88
C PRO A 329 4.10 -10.00 -36.81
N ALA A 330 4.00 -9.55 -35.56
CA ALA A 330 3.44 -10.37 -34.48
C ALA A 330 1.93 -10.61 -34.64
N SER A 331 1.20 -9.67 -35.24
CA SER A 331 -0.23 -9.83 -35.52
C SER A 331 -0.47 -10.86 -36.62
N LEU A 332 0.33 -10.82 -37.70
CA LEU A 332 0.27 -11.75 -38.84
C LEU A 332 0.87 -13.13 -38.51
N GLY A 333 1.84 -13.20 -37.59
CA GLY A 333 2.52 -14.41 -37.14
C GLY A 333 1.67 -15.35 -36.28
N TRP A 334 0.45 -15.70 -36.70
CA TRP A 334 -0.51 -16.51 -35.92
C TRP A 334 -0.04 -17.92 -35.56
N ARG A 335 1.04 -18.41 -36.20
CA ARG A 335 1.63 -19.74 -36.06
C ARG A 335 2.88 -19.72 -35.18
N TRP A 336 3.35 -18.53 -34.82
CA TRP A 336 4.53 -18.38 -33.96
C TRP A 336 4.22 -18.83 -32.54
N ASN A 337 5.26 -19.15 -31.78
CA ASN A 337 5.12 -19.45 -30.37
C ASN A 337 4.47 -18.26 -29.65
N ALA A 338 3.46 -18.52 -28.82
CA ALA A 338 2.70 -17.48 -28.14
C ALA A 338 3.59 -16.57 -27.27
N ALA A 339 4.67 -17.09 -26.66
CA ALA A 339 5.60 -16.28 -25.87
C ALA A 339 6.31 -15.25 -26.74
N VAL A 340 6.84 -15.68 -27.89
CA VAL A 340 7.51 -14.80 -28.86
C VAL A 340 6.54 -13.75 -29.38
N ARG A 341 5.35 -14.19 -29.81
CA ARG A 341 4.31 -13.32 -30.35
C ARG A 341 3.89 -12.24 -29.35
N TYR A 342 3.64 -12.62 -28.09
CA TYR A 342 3.22 -11.67 -27.06
C TYR A 342 4.35 -10.73 -26.64
N THR A 343 5.60 -11.20 -26.61
CA THR A 343 6.76 -10.34 -26.35
C THR A 343 6.95 -9.31 -27.44
N LEU A 344 6.88 -9.69 -28.73
CA LEU A 344 6.98 -8.73 -29.83
C LEU A 344 5.83 -7.70 -29.80
N LEU A 345 4.59 -8.13 -29.54
CA LEU A 345 3.48 -7.19 -29.35
C LEU A 345 3.73 -6.23 -28.19
N ALA A 346 4.18 -6.73 -27.04
CA ALA A 346 4.46 -5.89 -25.88
C ALA A 346 5.59 -4.89 -26.13
N VAL A 347 6.67 -5.31 -26.82
CA VAL A 347 7.76 -4.43 -27.24
C VAL A 347 7.27 -3.35 -28.21
N GLY A 348 6.54 -3.74 -29.25
CA GLY A 348 5.98 -2.79 -30.22
C GLY A 348 5.02 -1.80 -29.57
N TYR A 349 4.12 -2.27 -28.71
CA TYR A 349 3.23 -1.38 -27.95
C TYR A 349 3.98 -0.46 -27.00
N GLY A 350 5.01 -0.97 -26.31
CA GLY A 350 5.85 -0.18 -25.39
C GLY A 350 6.65 0.89 -26.10
N LEU A 351 7.35 0.55 -27.20
CA LEU A 351 8.14 1.50 -27.98
C LEU A 351 7.30 2.58 -28.65
N GLY A 352 6.13 2.24 -29.18
CA GLY A 352 5.26 3.28 -29.73
C GLY A 352 4.72 4.20 -28.64
N LEU A 353 4.56 3.71 -27.40
CA LEU A 353 4.00 4.48 -26.29
C LEU A 353 4.98 5.55 -25.82
N THR A 354 6.29 5.26 -25.84
CA THR A 354 7.31 6.24 -25.49
C THR A 354 7.36 7.41 -26.47
N MET A 355 6.97 7.20 -27.72
CA MET A 355 6.90 8.23 -28.76
C MET A 355 5.50 8.86 -28.90
N ALA A 356 4.50 8.38 -28.16
CA ALA A 356 3.11 8.74 -28.42
C ALA A 356 2.82 10.24 -28.24
N TRP A 357 3.48 10.90 -27.28
CA TRP A 357 3.33 12.34 -27.06
C TRP A 357 3.98 13.20 -28.14
N GLU A 358 4.91 12.64 -28.92
CA GLU A 358 5.67 13.35 -29.95
C GLU A 358 5.05 13.21 -31.35
N VAL A 359 4.06 12.33 -31.49
CA VAL A 359 3.42 12.00 -32.76
C VAL A 359 2.08 12.75 -32.88
N SER A 360 1.70 13.10 -34.10
CA SER A 360 0.45 13.82 -34.35
C SER A 360 -0.77 13.05 -33.86
N ARG A 361 -1.76 13.81 -33.38
CA ARG A 361 -3.05 13.32 -32.92
C ARG A 361 -3.74 12.44 -33.96
N ALA A 362 -3.67 12.83 -35.24
CA ALA A 362 -4.20 12.06 -36.35
C ALA A 362 -3.57 10.67 -36.44
N ALA A 363 -2.24 10.57 -36.35
CA ALA A 363 -1.55 9.28 -36.39
C ALA A 363 -1.90 8.40 -35.17
N LEU A 364 -2.04 8.98 -33.97
CA LEU A 364 -2.50 8.24 -32.79
C LEU A 364 -3.91 7.67 -32.96
N PHE A 365 -4.88 8.48 -33.45
CA PHE A 365 -6.24 8.01 -33.66
C PHE A 365 -6.33 6.96 -34.78
N ILE A 366 -5.59 7.13 -35.88
CA ILE A 366 -5.50 6.13 -36.95
C ILE A 366 -4.95 4.82 -36.38
N TYR A 367 -3.90 4.89 -35.57
CA TYR A 367 -3.32 3.71 -34.95
C TYR A 367 -4.29 3.05 -33.95
N ALA A 368 -4.97 3.83 -33.11
CA ALA A 368 -6.00 3.33 -32.20
C ALA A 368 -7.15 2.63 -32.95
N ILE A 369 -7.60 3.18 -34.08
CA ILE A 369 -8.58 2.51 -34.97
C ILE A 369 -8.02 1.18 -35.48
N GLY A 370 -6.77 1.16 -35.94
CA GLY A 370 -6.08 -0.06 -36.34
C GLY A 370 -6.04 -1.13 -35.23
N LEU A 371 -5.73 -0.73 -34.01
CA LEU A 371 -5.74 -1.61 -32.83
C LEU A 371 -7.14 -2.13 -32.51
N ALA A 372 -8.18 -1.28 -32.60
CA ALA A 372 -9.57 -1.68 -32.38
C ALA A 372 -10.03 -2.72 -33.43
N ILE A 373 -9.68 -2.52 -34.71
CA ILE A 373 -9.95 -3.48 -35.79
C ILE A 373 -9.22 -4.80 -35.52
N GLY A 374 -7.92 -4.73 -35.16
CA GLY A 374 -7.13 -5.91 -34.81
C GLY A 374 -7.70 -6.68 -33.62
N LEU A 375 -8.21 -5.97 -32.61
CA LEU A 375 -8.83 -6.55 -31.43
C LEU A 375 -10.10 -7.34 -31.76
N VAL A 376 -10.95 -6.83 -32.66
CA VAL A 376 -12.19 -7.49 -33.08
C VAL A 376 -11.91 -8.72 -33.94
N ARG A 377 -10.87 -8.67 -34.79
CA ARG A 377 -10.49 -9.77 -35.69
C ARG A 377 -9.72 -10.89 -34.99
N SER A 378 -9.02 -10.60 -33.89
CA SER A 378 -8.19 -11.59 -33.22
C SER A 378 -9.03 -12.58 -32.40
N SER A 379 -8.86 -13.88 -32.69
CA SER A 379 -9.41 -14.96 -31.86
C SER A 379 -8.51 -15.31 -30.66
N ASP A 380 -7.26 -14.83 -30.65
CA ASP A 380 -6.27 -15.16 -29.62
C ASP A 380 -6.49 -14.33 -28.35
N SER A 381 -6.69 -15.01 -27.22
CA SER A 381 -6.99 -14.34 -25.96
C SER A 381 -5.86 -13.47 -25.42
N GLY A 382 -4.59 -13.81 -25.68
CA GLY A 382 -3.44 -13.04 -25.21
C GLY A 382 -3.21 -11.79 -26.04
N VAL A 383 -3.32 -11.90 -27.36
CA VAL A 383 -3.33 -10.73 -28.26
C VAL A 383 -4.43 -9.77 -27.85
N ARG A 384 -5.67 -10.26 -27.69
CA ARG A 384 -6.79 -9.41 -27.27
C ARG A 384 -6.50 -8.66 -25.97
N ARG A 385 -5.87 -9.30 -24.96
CA ARG A 385 -5.52 -8.64 -23.70
C ARG A 385 -4.50 -7.52 -23.90
N LEU A 386 -3.39 -7.81 -24.58
CA LEU A 386 -2.32 -6.83 -24.82
C LEU A 386 -2.81 -5.66 -25.68
N THR A 387 -3.54 -5.95 -26.76
CA THR A 387 -4.11 -4.94 -27.65
C THR A 387 -5.15 -4.08 -26.94
N THR A 388 -5.94 -4.62 -26.01
CA THR A 388 -6.89 -3.81 -25.21
C THR A 388 -6.16 -2.81 -24.32
N VAL A 389 -5.08 -3.24 -23.65
CA VAL A 389 -4.25 -2.34 -22.83
C VAL A 389 -3.62 -1.26 -23.70
N ALA A 390 -2.97 -1.64 -24.81
CA ALA A 390 -2.37 -0.71 -25.75
C ALA A 390 -3.40 0.29 -26.28
N LEU A 391 -4.54 -0.19 -26.79
CA LEU A 391 -5.63 0.66 -27.29
C LEU A 391 -6.07 1.68 -26.24
N THR A 392 -6.22 1.26 -24.98
CA THR A 392 -6.63 2.17 -23.89
C THR A 392 -5.59 3.25 -23.65
N LEU A 393 -4.30 2.92 -23.66
CA LEU A 393 -3.21 3.87 -23.43
C LEU A 393 -3.07 4.86 -24.59
N TYR A 394 -3.00 4.38 -25.84
CA TYR A 394 -2.90 5.26 -27.02
C TYR A 394 -4.13 6.14 -27.20
N LEU A 395 -5.33 5.58 -26.96
CA LEU A 395 -6.55 6.38 -27.00
C LEU A 395 -6.58 7.42 -25.88
N GLY A 396 -6.05 7.10 -24.69
CA GLY A 396 -5.94 8.06 -23.59
C GLY A 396 -5.08 9.25 -23.96
N ILE A 397 -3.87 9.01 -24.48
CA ILE A 397 -2.95 10.07 -24.92
C ILE A 397 -3.56 10.87 -26.09
N GLY A 398 -4.18 10.18 -27.05
CA GLY A 398 -4.86 10.84 -28.17
C GLY A 398 -6.02 11.73 -27.72
N LEU A 399 -6.83 11.29 -26.74
CA LEU A 399 -7.93 12.09 -26.21
C LEU A 399 -7.47 13.25 -25.32
N ASP A 400 -6.44 13.05 -24.51
CA ASP A 400 -5.83 14.09 -23.67
C ASP A 400 -5.34 15.27 -24.50
N SER A 401 -4.86 15.01 -25.72
CA SER A 401 -4.46 16.05 -26.68
C SER A 401 -5.62 16.83 -27.32
N VAL A 402 -6.87 16.47 -27.05
CA VAL A 402 -8.10 17.08 -27.63
C VAL A 402 -9.05 17.59 -26.54
N VAL A 403 -9.02 16.98 -25.36
CA VAL A 403 -9.95 17.24 -24.26
C VAL A 403 -9.16 17.78 -23.08
N ASP A 404 -9.39 19.04 -22.73
CA ASP A 404 -8.64 19.73 -21.66
C ASP A 404 -8.92 19.15 -20.26
N ASP A 405 -10.12 18.58 -20.03
CA ASP A 405 -10.47 17.95 -18.75
C ASP A 405 -10.12 16.46 -18.77
N GLY A 406 -9.04 16.09 -18.08
CA GLY A 406 -8.59 14.70 -17.94
C GLY A 406 -9.66 13.75 -17.37
N ARG A 407 -10.64 14.26 -16.60
CA ARG A 407 -11.77 13.43 -16.11
C ARG A 407 -12.68 13.00 -17.25
N MET A 408 -12.87 13.84 -18.26
CA MET A 408 -13.63 13.50 -19.47
C MET A 408 -12.89 12.49 -20.34
N VAL A 409 -11.56 12.60 -20.43
CA VAL A 409 -10.70 11.58 -21.08
C VAL A 409 -10.90 10.23 -20.40
N LEU A 410 -10.77 10.17 -19.07
CA LEU A 410 -10.95 8.95 -18.29
C LEU A 410 -12.37 8.39 -18.39
N LEU A 411 -13.40 9.24 -18.43
CA LEU A 411 -14.77 8.82 -18.66
C LEU A 411 -14.95 8.18 -20.05
N ALA A 412 -14.38 8.79 -21.10
CA ALA A 412 -14.39 8.22 -22.45
C ALA A 412 -13.68 6.86 -22.49
N LEU A 413 -12.52 6.73 -21.83
CA LEU A 413 -11.82 5.46 -21.70
C LEU A 413 -12.64 4.40 -20.94
N ALA A 414 -13.38 4.82 -19.90
CA ALA A 414 -14.28 3.93 -19.17
C ALA A 414 -15.43 3.43 -20.06
N PHE A 415 -16.02 4.30 -20.89
CA PHE A 415 -17.05 3.92 -21.85
C PHE A 415 -16.52 2.99 -22.94
N VAL A 416 -15.36 3.29 -23.53
CA VAL A 416 -14.75 2.46 -24.57
C VAL A 416 -14.46 1.06 -24.02
N ASN A 417 -13.81 0.98 -22.85
CA ASN A 417 -13.52 -0.30 -22.22
C ASN A 417 -14.80 -1.03 -21.74
N GLY A 418 -15.80 -0.30 -21.24
CA GLY A 418 -17.10 -0.85 -20.89
C GLY A 418 -17.81 -1.45 -22.11
N GLY A 419 -17.74 -0.78 -23.26
CA GLY A 419 -18.25 -1.26 -24.55
C GLY A 419 -17.51 -2.52 -25.03
N LEU A 420 -16.17 -2.53 -24.96
CA LEU A 420 -15.37 -3.72 -25.28
C LEU A 420 -15.69 -4.91 -24.37
N TYR A 421 -15.92 -4.66 -23.08
CA TYR A 421 -16.37 -5.67 -22.14
C TYR A 421 -17.76 -6.20 -22.50
N ALA A 422 -18.72 -5.31 -22.80
CA ALA A 422 -20.08 -5.68 -23.19
C ALA A 422 -20.09 -6.50 -24.49
N TYR A 423 -19.35 -6.08 -25.50
CA TYR A 423 -19.15 -6.82 -26.74
C TYR A 423 -18.56 -8.21 -26.48
N GLY A 424 -17.50 -8.31 -25.68
CA GLY A 424 -16.90 -9.59 -25.31
C GLY A 424 -17.85 -10.49 -24.51
N ARG A 425 -18.74 -9.90 -23.71
CA ARG A 425 -19.75 -10.64 -22.95
C ARG A 425 -20.81 -11.22 -23.86
N TRP A 426 -21.26 -10.43 -24.83
CA TRP A 426 -22.21 -10.84 -25.86
C TRP A 426 -21.62 -11.95 -26.76
N SER A 427 -20.36 -11.81 -27.15
CA SER A 427 -19.64 -12.79 -28.01
C SER A 427 -19.23 -14.09 -27.29
N GLY A 428 -19.76 -14.39 -26.10
CA GLY A 428 -19.62 -15.68 -25.41
C GLY A 428 -18.45 -15.83 -24.42
N ALA A 429 -17.47 -14.92 -24.38
CA ALA A 429 -16.35 -14.97 -23.42
C ALA A 429 -15.73 -13.58 -23.17
N PRO A 430 -16.24 -12.80 -22.19
CA PRO A 430 -15.70 -11.47 -21.93
C PRO A 430 -14.30 -11.57 -21.32
N PRO A 431 -13.27 -10.95 -21.91
CA PRO A 431 -12.02 -10.76 -21.20
C PRO A 431 -12.27 -9.86 -19.99
N LEU A 432 -11.65 -10.18 -18.85
CA LEU A 432 -11.74 -9.33 -17.65
C LEU A 432 -10.93 -8.03 -17.79
N THR A 433 -9.95 -8.01 -18.68
CA THR A 433 -9.07 -6.86 -18.94
C THR A 433 -9.83 -5.57 -19.22
N PRO A 434 -10.77 -5.49 -20.18
CA PRO A 434 -11.54 -4.26 -20.39
C PRO A 434 -12.38 -3.87 -19.17
N LEU A 435 -12.92 -4.82 -18.39
CA LEU A 435 -13.65 -4.47 -17.16
C LEU A 435 -12.73 -3.82 -16.11
N VAL A 436 -11.52 -4.37 -15.95
CA VAL A 436 -10.49 -3.81 -15.04
C VAL A 436 -10.10 -2.41 -15.51
N LEU A 437 -9.83 -2.22 -16.81
CA LEU A 437 -9.47 -0.92 -17.36
C LEU A 437 -10.61 0.10 -17.25
N ALA A 438 -11.87 -0.31 -17.46
CA ALA A 438 -13.03 0.55 -17.31
C ALA A 438 -13.20 1.04 -15.85
N PHE A 439 -13.11 0.14 -14.88
CA PHE A 439 -13.15 0.52 -13.46
C PHE A 439 -11.92 1.32 -13.03
N GLY A 440 -10.75 1.03 -13.60
CA GLY A 440 -9.54 1.83 -13.40
C GLY A 440 -9.74 3.26 -13.84
N ALA A 441 -10.14 3.47 -15.10
CA ALA A 441 -10.36 4.80 -15.65
C ALA A 441 -11.45 5.56 -14.87
N LEU A 442 -12.60 4.93 -14.62
CA LEU A 442 -13.69 5.56 -13.86
C LEU A 442 -13.31 5.85 -12.40
N GLY A 443 -12.58 4.94 -11.74
CA GLY A 443 -12.11 5.14 -10.36
C GLY A 443 -11.14 6.31 -10.25
N ILE A 444 -10.18 6.40 -11.18
CA ILE A 444 -9.23 7.53 -11.28
C ILE A 444 -10.02 8.83 -11.53
N ALA A 445 -10.99 8.82 -12.45
CA ALA A 445 -11.82 10.00 -12.77
C ALA A 445 -12.59 10.55 -11.55
N THR A 446 -12.93 9.69 -10.58
CA THR A 446 -13.62 10.13 -9.36
C THR A 446 -12.69 10.74 -8.31
N SER A 447 -11.36 10.66 -8.47
CA SER A 447 -10.41 10.94 -7.37
C SER A 447 -9.22 11.83 -7.77
N VAL A 448 -8.82 11.86 -9.04
CA VAL A 448 -7.67 12.64 -9.52
C VAL A 448 -8.04 14.10 -9.76
N ASP A 449 -7.19 15.00 -9.25
CA ASP A 449 -7.26 16.47 -9.41
C ASP A 449 -8.60 17.09 -9.03
N VAL A 450 -9.32 16.47 -8.08
CA VAL A 450 -10.60 16.98 -7.60
C VAL A 450 -10.41 17.83 -6.35
N PHE A 451 -10.43 19.15 -6.54
CA PHE A 451 -10.37 20.14 -5.46
C PHE A 451 -11.74 20.69 -5.04
N ALA A 452 -12.79 20.47 -5.84
CA ALA A 452 -14.15 20.92 -5.56
C ALA A 452 -15.20 19.94 -6.08
N ALA A 453 -16.34 19.84 -5.38
CA ALA A 453 -17.44 18.97 -5.74
C ALA A 453 -18.36 19.62 -6.80
N ASP A 454 -17.94 19.59 -8.06
CA ASP A 454 -18.74 20.05 -9.20
C ASP A 454 -19.78 19.01 -9.66
N GLY A 455 -20.63 19.38 -10.62
CA GLY A 455 -21.67 18.47 -11.13
C GLY A 455 -21.10 17.22 -11.79
N LEU A 456 -19.95 17.33 -12.47
CA LEU A 456 -19.26 16.20 -13.10
C LEU A 456 -18.75 15.22 -12.05
N TYR A 457 -18.16 15.72 -10.97
CA TYR A 457 -17.72 14.92 -9.83
C TYR A 457 -18.87 14.09 -9.27
N VAL A 458 -20.03 14.71 -9.00
CA VAL A 458 -21.20 13.99 -8.49
C VAL A 458 -21.65 12.91 -9.48
N ALA A 459 -21.75 13.25 -10.76
CA ALA A 459 -22.16 12.31 -11.81
C ALA A 459 -21.20 11.10 -11.92
N LEU A 460 -19.89 11.32 -11.91
CA LEU A 460 -18.88 10.28 -11.97
C LEU A 460 -18.93 9.34 -10.77
N ASN A 461 -19.13 9.88 -9.56
CA ASN A 461 -19.26 9.08 -8.34
C ASN A 461 -20.53 8.22 -8.36
N ILE A 462 -21.66 8.78 -8.82
CA ILE A 462 -22.91 8.02 -9.00
C ILE A 462 -22.70 6.90 -10.03
N ALA A 463 -22.07 7.21 -11.16
CA ALA A 463 -21.76 6.22 -12.20
C ALA A 463 -20.87 5.09 -11.67
N MET A 464 -19.81 5.42 -10.91
CA MET A 464 -18.90 4.44 -10.31
C MET A 464 -19.64 3.54 -9.31
N LEU A 465 -20.39 4.13 -8.38
CA LEU A 465 -21.15 3.36 -7.38
C LEU A 465 -22.22 2.48 -8.03
N ALA A 466 -22.93 2.97 -9.06
CA ALA A 466 -23.91 2.20 -9.81
C ALA A 466 -23.26 1.01 -10.55
N ALA A 467 -22.12 1.22 -11.21
CA ALA A 467 -21.37 0.17 -11.88
C ALA A 467 -20.88 -0.88 -10.87
N LEU A 468 -20.28 -0.46 -9.75
CA LEU A 468 -19.84 -1.36 -8.69
C LEU A 468 -21.01 -2.16 -8.13
N ALA A 469 -22.14 -1.52 -7.80
CA ALA A 469 -23.33 -2.20 -7.30
C ALA A 469 -23.84 -3.25 -8.30
N PHE A 470 -23.94 -2.91 -9.59
CA PHE A 470 -24.33 -3.86 -10.62
C PHE A 470 -23.43 -5.10 -10.62
N PHE A 471 -22.11 -4.92 -10.67
CA PHE A 471 -21.19 -6.07 -10.74
C PHE A 471 -21.10 -6.84 -9.43
N LEU A 472 -21.23 -6.20 -8.26
CA LEU A 472 -21.23 -6.87 -6.96
C LEU A 472 -22.46 -7.78 -6.78
N PHE A 473 -23.64 -7.33 -7.19
CA PHE A 473 -24.89 -8.07 -7.00
C PHE A 473 -25.27 -8.99 -8.18
N ARG A 474 -25.00 -8.57 -9.43
CA ARG A 474 -25.37 -9.29 -10.66
C ARG A 474 -24.20 -9.92 -11.40
N GLY A 475 -22.96 -9.48 -11.16
CA GLY A 475 -21.78 -9.96 -11.87
C GLY A 475 -21.47 -11.45 -11.63
N ARG A 476 -20.70 -12.06 -12.54
CA ARG A 476 -20.14 -13.42 -12.44
C ARG A 476 -19.08 -13.47 -11.33
N ARG A 477 -18.60 -14.67 -10.98
CA ARG A 477 -17.67 -14.85 -9.83
C ARG A 477 -16.41 -13.99 -9.92
N LEU A 478 -15.80 -13.87 -11.10
CA LEU A 478 -14.58 -13.08 -11.28
C LEU A 478 -14.89 -11.59 -11.35
N GLU A 479 -15.97 -11.20 -12.03
CA GLU A 479 -16.45 -9.80 -12.12
C GLU A 479 -16.75 -9.24 -10.72
N ARG A 480 -17.39 -10.03 -9.85
CA ARG A 480 -17.60 -9.65 -8.45
C ARG A 480 -16.30 -9.44 -7.69
N LYS A 481 -15.29 -10.28 -7.91
CA LYS A 481 -13.98 -10.10 -7.26
C LYS A 481 -13.33 -8.79 -7.70
N VAL A 482 -13.38 -8.49 -9.01
CA VAL A 482 -12.89 -7.22 -9.55
C VAL A 482 -13.64 -6.06 -8.89
N ALA A 483 -14.98 -6.08 -8.90
CA ALA A 483 -15.78 -5.04 -8.27
C ALA A 483 -15.55 -4.90 -6.75
N SER A 484 -15.30 -6.00 -6.02
CA SER A 484 -14.95 -5.92 -4.59
C SER A 484 -13.59 -5.24 -4.36
N VAL A 485 -12.60 -5.52 -5.22
CA VAL A 485 -11.29 -4.84 -5.15
C VAL A 485 -11.46 -3.35 -5.44
N TYR A 486 -12.20 -3.00 -6.50
CA TYR A 486 -12.44 -1.60 -6.85
C TYR A 486 -13.33 -0.86 -5.85
N PHE A 487 -14.24 -1.55 -5.13
CA PHE A 487 -15.01 -0.92 -4.05
C PHE A 487 -14.13 -0.56 -2.85
N VAL A 488 -13.22 -1.47 -2.45
CA VAL A 488 -12.23 -1.16 -1.41
C VAL A 488 -11.29 -0.05 -1.87
N LEU A 489 -10.80 -0.12 -3.12
CA LEU A 489 -9.95 0.93 -3.68
C LEU A 489 -10.68 2.28 -3.74
N TYR A 490 -11.96 2.31 -4.11
CA TYR A 490 -12.78 3.52 -4.09
C TYR A 490 -12.84 4.14 -2.68
N LEU A 491 -13.05 3.34 -1.64
CA LEU A 491 -12.99 3.82 -0.25
C LEU A 491 -11.58 4.27 0.18
N VAL A 492 -10.51 3.72 -0.40
CA VAL A 492 -9.14 4.20 -0.09
C VAL A 492 -8.89 5.53 -0.81
N LEU A 493 -9.22 5.63 -2.10
CA LEU A 493 -9.00 6.84 -2.88
C LEU A 493 -9.82 8.02 -2.33
N LYS A 494 -11.04 7.78 -1.86
CA LYS A 494 -11.88 8.82 -1.25
C LYS A 494 -11.34 9.40 0.05
N TYR A 495 -10.43 8.69 0.71
CA TYR A 495 -9.76 9.21 1.89
C TYR A 495 -8.83 10.38 1.52
N TYR A 496 -8.12 10.27 0.38
CA TYR A 496 -7.12 11.24 -0.06
C TYR A 496 -7.64 12.35 -0.97
N GLU A 497 -8.89 12.27 -1.39
CA GLU A 497 -9.52 13.24 -2.30
C GLU A 497 -9.89 14.54 -1.55
N LEU A 498 -9.71 15.74 -2.15
CA LEU A 498 -9.76 17.02 -1.42
C LEU A 498 -11.07 17.83 -1.56
N ALA A 499 -11.98 17.41 -2.43
CA ALA A 499 -13.21 18.10 -2.81
C ALA A 499 -14.19 18.33 -1.65
N TRP A 500 -14.14 17.49 -0.62
CA TRP A 500 -15.00 17.56 0.56
C TRP A 500 -14.28 17.01 1.79
N ASN A 501 -14.61 17.58 2.95
CA ASN A 501 -13.96 17.24 4.21
C ASN A 501 -14.25 15.78 4.62
N LEU A 502 -13.28 15.16 5.29
CA LEU A 502 -13.35 13.81 5.85
C LEU A 502 -14.56 13.61 6.76
N LEU A 503 -15.03 14.64 7.46
CA LEU A 503 -16.27 14.56 8.25
C LEU A 503 -17.48 14.23 7.40
N HIS A 504 -17.72 15.02 6.35
CA HIS A 504 -18.91 14.87 5.53
C HIS A 504 -18.90 13.50 4.84
N LYS A 505 -17.72 13.06 4.40
CA LYS A 505 -17.50 11.70 3.92
C LYS A 505 -17.83 10.66 4.99
N SER A 506 -17.33 10.84 6.22
CA SER A 506 -17.54 9.90 7.32
C SER A 506 -19.00 9.72 7.66
N VAL A 507 -19.75 10.83 7.82
CA VAL A 507 -21.18 10.82 8.13
C VAL A 507 -21.96 10.17 7.00
N SER A 508 -21.63 10.49 5.74
CA SER A 508 -22.27 9.89 4.57
C SER A 508 -22.02 8.38 4.48
N LEU A 509 -20.80 7.92 4.74
CA LEU A 509 -20.43 6.51 4.75
C LEU A 509 -21.08 5.75 5.91
N LEU A 510 -21.16 6.35 7.10
CA LEU A 510 -21.86 5.77 8.24
C LEU A 510 -23.36 5.62 7.95
N ALA A 511 -23.99 6.68 7.43
CA ALA A 511 -25.40 6.65 7.03
C ALA A 511 -25.67 5.59 5.96
N ALA A 512 -24.84 5.56 4.89
CA ALA A 512 -24.94 4.55 3.84
C ALA A 512 -24.74 3.12 4.39
N GLY A 513 -23.79 2.94 5.31
CA GLY A 513 -23.54 1.68 5.99
C GLY A 513 -24.74 1.18 6.80
N VAL A 514 -25.38 2.08 7.57
CA VAL A 514 -26.62 1.78 8.33
C VAL A 514 -27.77 1.42 7.39
N VAL A 515 -27.99 2.21 6.33
CA VAL A 515 -29.04 1.94 5.33
C VAL A 515 -28.82 0.58 4.67
N LEU A 516 -27.59 0.28 4.23
CA LEU A 516 -27.23 -1.01 3.65
C LEU A 516 -27.42 -2.15 4.65
N PHE A 517 -27.08 -1.95 5.92
CA PHE A 517 -27.28 -2.93 6.97
C PHE A 517 -28.77 -3.24 7.18
N VAL A 518 -29.61 -2.22 7.37
CA VAL A 518 -31.06 -2.37 7.56
C VAL A 518 -31.70 -3.04 6.35
N TRP A 519 -31.35 -2.60 5.13
CA TRP A 519 -31.81 -3.21 3.90
C TRP A 519 -31.41 -4.69 3.79
N THR A 520 -30.18 -5.02 4.20
CA THR A 520 -29.68 -6.40 4.19
C THR A 520 -30.40 -7.28 5.21
N VAL A 521 -30.68 -6.77 6.41
CA VAL A 521 -31.47 -7.47 7.44
C VAL A 521 -32.90 -7.72 6.94
N TRP A 522 -33.51 -6.72 6.30
CA TRP A 522 -34.84 -6.88 5.69
C TRP A 522 -34.83 -7.96 4.59
N LEU A 523 -33.83 -7.95 3.70
CA LEU A 523 -33.66 -8.98 2.68
C LEU A 523 -33.44 -10.37 3.27
N GLU A 524 -32.68 -10.47 4.35
CA GLU A 524 -32.46 -11.74 5.06
C GLU A 524 -33.79 -12.32 5.57
N LYS A 525 -34.57 -11.50 6.30
CA LYS A 525 -35.87 -11.88 6.85
C LYS A 525 -36.87 -12.24 5.75
N ARG A 526 -36.98 -11.40 4.72
CA ARG A 526 -37.91 -11.60 3.59
C ARG A 526 -37.65 -12.91 2.85
N ASN A 527 -36.38 -13.30 2.72
CA ASN A 527 -36.00 -14.52 1.99
C ASN A 527 -35.92 -15.76 2.90
N GLY A 528 -36.32 -15.68 4.18
CA GLY A 528 -36.31 -16.81 5.11
C GLY A 528 -34.92 -17.42 5.28
N PHE A 529 -33.86 -16.63 5.17
CA PHE A 529 -32.50 -17.18 5.12
C PHE A 529 -32.02 -17.62 6.51
N THR A 530 -31.89 -18.93 6.71
CA THR A 530 -31.30 -19.50 7.93
C THR A 530 -29.78 -19.66 7.75
N TRP A 531 -29.00 -19.01 8.61
CA TRP A 531 -27.56 -19.19 8.62
C TRP A 531 -27.20 -20.59 9.12
N THR A 532 -26.20 -21.21 8.49
CA THR A 532 -25.55 -22.40 9.04
C THR A 532 -25.11 -22.08 10.46
N GLY A 533 -25.44 -22.94 11.43
CA GLY A 533 -25.33 -22.69 12.88
C GLY A 533 -24.05 -21.98 13.34
N GLY A 534 -24.17 -21.33 14.49
CA GLY A 534 -23.08 -20.55 15.08
C GLY A 534 -21.80 -21.34 15.34
N VAL A 535 -20.70 -20.61 15.47
CA VAL A 535 -19.43 -21.21 15.89
C VAL A 535 -19.43 -21.30 17.40
N HIS A 536 -19.41 -22.52 17.92
CA HIS A 536 -19.21 -22.76 19.33
C HIS A 536 -17.71 -22.95 19.56
N TRP A 537 -17.05 -21.91 20.08
CA TRP A 537 -15.70 -22.05 20.59
C TRP A 537 -15.71 -22.87 21.87
N SER A 538 -14.66 -23.67 22.09
CA SER A 538 -14.50 -24.33 23.37
C SER A 538 -14.36 -23.29 24.48
N ARG A 539 -14.77 -23.62 25.71
CA ARG A 539 -14.62 -22.72 26.88
C ARG A 539 -13.20 -22.17 26.99
N ARG A 540 -12.19 -23.00 26.71
CA ARG A 540 -10.78 -22.60 26.69
C ARG A 540 -10.51 -21.49 25.65
N VAL A 541 -10.95 -21.66 24.40
CA VAL A 541 -10.74 -20.64 23.36
C VAL A 541 -11.47 -19.34 23.71
N LEU A 542 -12.69 -19.43 24.25
CA LEU A 542 -13.44 -18.25 24.70
C LEU A 542 -12.70 -17.48 25.80
N LEU A 543 -12.17 -18.18 26.81
CA LEU A 543 -11.39 -17.55 27.89
C LEU A 543 -10.13 -16.87 27.35
N PHE A 544 -9.40 -17.49 26.42
CA PHE A 544 -8.23 -16.87 25.80
C PHE A 544 -8.58 -15.65 24.94
N VAL A 545 -9.66 -15.73 24.14
CA VAL A 545 -10.12 -14.57 23.37
C VAL A 545 -10.53 -13.44 24.30
N LEU A 546 -11.27 -13.74 25.37
CA LEU A 546 -11.66 -12.75 26.37
C LEU A 546 -10.43 -12.13 27.04
N ALA A 547 -9.43 -12.93 27.41
CA ALA A 547 -8.19 -12.44 28.01
C ALA A 547 -7.45 -11.47 27.07
N VAL A 548 -7.38 -11.77 25.77
CA VAL A 548 -6.77 -10.86 24.78
C VAL A 548 -7.58 -9.57 24.65
N VAL A 549 -8.91 -9.66 24.59
CA VAL A 549 -9.78 -8.48 24.50
C VAL A 549 -9.64 -7.60 25.75
N VAL A 550 -9.64 -8.20 26.94
CA VAL A 550 -9.40 -7.48 28.21
C VAL A 550 -8.02 -6.84 28.19
N ALA A 551 -6.98 -7.54 27.74
CA ALA A 551 -5.63 -6.98 27.63
C ALA A 551 -5.58 -5.76 26.69
N GLN A 552 -6.33 -5.77 25.58
CA GLN A 552 -6.44 -4.61 24.69
C GLN A 552 -7.09 -3.41 25.39
N PHE A 553 -8.21 -3.60 26.08
CA PHE A 553 -8.87 -2.52 26.84
C PHE A 553 -7.97 -1.99 27.96
N SER A 554 -7.34 -2.88 28.74
CA SER A 554 -6.41 -2.51 29.80
C SER A 554 -5.20 -1.75 29.26
N PHE A 555 -4.66 -2.14 28.10
CA PHE A 555 -3.56 -1.43 27.45
C PHE A 555 -3.96 -0.01 27.04
N LEU A 556 -5.13 0.17 26.40
CA LEU A 556 -5.64 1.50 26.05
C LEU A 556 -5.89 2.35 27.29
N GLY A 557 -6.56 1.80 28.30
CA GLY A 557 -6.87 2.50 29.55
C GLY A 557 -5.62 2.91 30.32
N TYR A 558 -4.62 2.03 30.40
CA TYR A 558 -3.33 2.35 31.01
C TYR A 558 -2.59 3.45 30.25
N THR A 559 -2.58 3.38 28.91
CA THR A 559 -1.93 4.40 28.07
C THR A 559 -2.59 5.77 28.28
N VAL A 560 -3.92 5.83 28.29
CA VAL A 560 -4.68 7.06 28.59
C VAL A 560 -4.33 7.58 29.98
N TRP A 561 -4.39 6.73 31.00
CA TRP A 561 -4.08 7.11 32.37
C TRP A 561 -2.65 7.66 32.51
N GLN A 562 -1.67 7.01 31.88
CA GLN A 562 -0.28 7.46 31.89
C GLN A 562 -0.12 8.83 31.24
N LYS A 563 -0.76 9.07 30.09
CA LYS A 563 -0.68 10.32 29.34
C LYS A 563 -1.41 11.47 30.05
N GLU A 564 -2.60 11.24 30.59
CA GLU A 564 -3.32 12.26 31.38
C GLU A 564 -2.57 12.61 32.67
N ARG A 565 -1.96 11.63 33.35
CA ARG A 565 -1.12 11.90 34.52
C ARG A 565 0.11 12.77 34.15
N LEU A 566 0.73 12.52 33.01
CA LEU A 566 1.83 13.35 32.51
C LEU A 566 1.38 14.79 32.21
N LEU A 567 0.20 14.95 31.60
CA LEU A 567 -0.36 16.28 31.32
C LEU A 567 -0.67 17.07 32.59
N GLN A 568 -1.15 16.40 33.64
CA GLN A 568 -1.51 17.03 34.91
C GLN A 568 -0.32 17.37 35.80
N TYR A 569 0.66 16.45 35.92
CA TYR A 569 1.74 16.54 36.91
C TYR A 569 3.14 16.77 36.31
N GLY A 570 3.25 16.85 34.99
CA GLY A 570 4.52 17.09 34.29
C GLY A 570 4.97 18.56 34.35
N ASP A 571 6.28 18.74 34.40
CA ASP A 571 6.93 20.05 34.33
C ASP A 571 6.74 20.65 32.93
N VAL A 572 6.48 21.96 32.87
CA VAL A 572 6.24 22.66 31.60
C VAL A 572 7.57 23.13 31.02
N VAL A 573 7.88 22.66 29.81
CA VAL A 573 9.05 23.04 29.03
C VAL A 573 8.58 23.77 27.77
N LYS A 574 9.08 25.00 27.58
CA LYS A 574 8.87 25.80 26.35
C LYS A 574 10.06 25.59 25.41
N LEU A 575 9.84 25.02 24.24
CA LEU A 575 10.86 24.80 23.20
C LEU A 575 10.59 25.67 21.97
N GLU A 576 11.64 26.06 21.27
CA GLU A 576 11.56 26.74 19.97
C GLU A 576 11.43 25.72 18.84
N ILE A 577 10.55 25.99 17.87
CA ILE A 577 10.22 25.09 16.75
C ILE A 577 10.95 25.57 15.50
N GLU A 578 11.64 24.66 14.83
CA GLU A 578 12.11 24.84 13.46
C GLU A 578 11.03 24.44 12.45
N PRO A 579 10.79 25.21 11.36
CA PRO A 579 9.78 24.87 10.36
C PRO A 579 10.16 23.63 9.55
N LEU A 580 9.25 22.67 9.40
CA LEU A 580 9.36 21.50 8.52
C LEU A 580 8.04 21.22 7.79
N ASP A 581 8.12 20.45 6.70
CA ASP A 581 7.02 20.19 5.78
C ASP A 581 5.86 19.38 6.41
N PRO A 582 4.59 19.76 6.15
CA PRO A 582 3.46 18.91 6.47
C PRO A 582 3.39 17.75 5.47
N ARG A 583 3.20 16.52 5.98
CA ARG A 583 2.43 15.47 5.30
C ARG A 583 2.16 14.30 6.25
N SER A 584 0.92 13.83 6.21
CA SER A 584 0.48 12.58 6.81
C SER A 584 0.01 11.62 5.74
N LEU A 585 0.24 10.32 5.93
CA LEU A 585 -0.23 9.28 5.02
C LEU A 585 -1.46 8.53 5.56
N LEU A 586 -1.64 8.39 6.88
CA LEU A 586 -2.62 7.45 7.46
C LEU A 586 -3.45 7.96 8.65
N GLN A 587 -3.02 9.01 9.37
CA GLN A 587 -3.65 9.45 10.64
C GLN A 587 -4.34 10.82 10.59
N GLY A 588 -4.61 11.33 9.39
CA GLY A 588 -5.08 12.71 9.19
C GLY A 588 -3.94 13.73 9.29
N ASP A 589 -4.23 15.01 9.10
CA ASP A 589 -3.19 16.04 8.95
C ASP A 589 -2.36 16.23 10.22
N TYR A 590 -1.03 16.21 10.08
CA TYR A 590 -0.08 16.58 11.14
C TYR A 590 1.07 17.40 10.57
N ILE A 591 1.73 18.15 11.44
CA ILE A 591 2.94 18.93 11.14
C ILE A 591 4.12 18.26 11.83
N GLY A 592 5.20 18.06 11.08
CA GLY A 592 6.48 17.62 11.63
C GLY A 592 7.14 18.77 12.38
N LEU A 593 7.55 18.52 13.62
CA LEU A 593 8.25 19.49 14.46
C LEU A 593 9.69 19.08 14.65
N ARG A 594 10.60 20.05 14.57
CA ARG A 594 12.01 19.88 14.94
C ARG A 594 12.39 20.95 15.95
N TYR A 595 13.36 20.59 16.80
CA TYR A 595 13.82 21.41 17.90
C TYR A 595 15.32 21.59 17.81
N ASP A 596 15.82 22.73 18.29
CA ASP A 596 17.27 22.99 18.42
C ASP A 596 17.96 21.90 19.27
N ILE A 597 17.27 21.41 20.30
CA ILE A 597 17.75 20.34 21.18
C ILE A 597 17.85 18.95 20.52
N SER A 598 17.41 18.80 19.27
CA SER A 598 17.40 17.51 18.57
C SER A 598 18.74 17.16 17.91
N THR A 599 19.70 18.08 17.79
CA THR A 599 21.02 17.77 17.20
C THR A 599 22.13 17.90 18.25
N ILE A 600 22.74 16.77 18.62
CA ILE A 600 23.80 16.68 19.62
C ILE A 600 25.04 16.03 18.99
N PRO A 601 26.04 16.82 18.55
CA PRO A 601 27.21 16.31 17.84
C PRO A 601 28.08 15.31 18.62
N SER A 602 27.97 15.31 19.95
CA SER A 602 28.74 14.41 20.84
C SER A 602 28.13 13.00 20.98
N LEU A 603 27.01 12.74 20.31
CA LEU A 603 26.37 11.42 20.25
C LEU A 603 26.71 10.75 18.92
N ASP A 604 27.04 9.47 19.00
CA ASP A 604 27.25 8.59 17.86
C ASP A 604 26.71 7.20 18.19
N GLY A 605 26.21 6.49 17.17
CA GLY A 605 25.51 5.21 17.31
C GLY A 605 24.00 5.35 17.56
N ASN A 606 23.39 4.35 18.22
CA ASN A 606 21.96 4.32 18.50
C ASN A 606 21.72 3.98 19.97
N GLY A 607 20.74 4.62 20.61
CA GLY A 607 20.41 4.29 21.99
C GLY A 607 19.47 5.28 22.66
N ARG A 608 19.34 5.16 23.98
CA ARG A 608 18.58 6.13 24.80
C ARG A 608 19.53 7.21 25.31
N VAL A 609 19.05 8.44 25.33
CA VAL A 609 19.78 9.58 25.90
C VAL A 609 18.86 10.38 26.81
N GLN A 610 19.42 10.89 27.89
CA GLN A 610 18.79 11.86 28.78
C GLN A 610 19.58 13.16 28.69
N VAL A 611 18.89 14.25 28.41
CA VAL A 611 19.50 15.59 28.28
C VAL A 611 18.86 16.53 29.29
N GLY A 612 19.68 17.40 29.87
CA GLY A 612 19.23 18.45 30.76
C GLY A 612 18.86 19.69 29.95
N LEU A 613 17.70 20.26 30.25
CA LEU A 613 17.20 21.49 29.68
C LEU A 613 17.20 22.58 30.75
N ARG A 614 17.74 23.74 30.39
CA ARG A 614 17.75 24.91 31.26
C ARG A 614 16.91 26.03 30.67
N LYS A 615 16.08 26.63 31.51
CA LYS A 615 15.26 27.79 31.16
C LYS A 615 16.15 29.03 31.01
N GLY A 616 16.15 29.64 29.82
CA GLY A 616 16.79 30.92 29.55
C GLY A 616 16.00 32.10 30.13
N GLU A 617 16.58 33.30 30.07
CA GLU A 617 15.94 34.54 30.55
C GLU A 617 14.67 34.90 29.76
N ASP A 618 14.60 34.48 28.50
CA ASP A 618 13.43 34.59 27.61
C ASP A 618 12.33 33.54 27.91
N GLY A 619 12.57 32.66 28.88
CA GLY A 619 11.67 31.57 29.27
C GLY A 619 11.71 30.35 28.35
N VAL A 620 12.56 30.34 27.31
CA VAL A 620 12.76 29.20 26.41
C VAL A 620 13.80 28.25 27.00
N HIS A 621 13.51 26.96 26.96
CA HIS A 621 14.40 25.92 27.46
C HIS A 621 15.39 25.50 26.37
N ARG A 622 16.68 25.55 26.69
CA ARG A 622 17.78 25.19 25.78
C ARG A 622 18.59 24.03 26.35
N LEU A 623 19.32 23.34 25.47
CA LEU A 623 20.18 22.22 25.85
C LEU A 623 21.28 22.70 26.80
N ALA A 624 21.28 22.18 28.03
CA ALA A 624 22.32 22.48 29.03
C ALA A 624 23.44 21.43 29.03
N GLY A 625 23.12 20.18 28.67
CA GLY A 625 24.11 19.11 28.56
C GLY A 625 23.48 17.71 28.50
N VAL A 626 24.33 16.71 28.24
CA VAL A 626 23.92 15.29 28.23
C VAL A 626 24.08 14.71 29.64
N TYR A 627 22.97 14.30 30.25
CA TYR A 627 22.96 13.72 31.60
C TYR A 627 23.39 12.25 31.60
N ALA A 628 22.76 11.43 30.74
CA ALA A 628 23.05 10.00 30.65
C ALA A 628 22.86 9.47 29.23
N VAL A 629 23.66 8.48 28.86
CA VAL A 629 23.55 7.73 27.59
C VAL A 629 23.45 6.25 27.94
N ASN A 630 22.41 5.58 27.44
CA ASN A 630 22.14 4.16 27.71
C ASN A 630 22.12 3.78 29.20
N GLY A 631 21.71 4.74 30.06
CA GLY A 631 21.66 4.56 31.52
C GLY A 631 22.96 4.89 32.25
N GLU A 632 24.06 5.13 31.52
CA GLU A 632 25.34 5.55 32.09
C GLU A 632 25.43 7.07 32.13
N LYS A 633 25.69 7.63 33.33
CA LYS A 633 25.85 9.08 33.50
C LYS A 633 27.13 9.55 32.83
N ARG A 634 27.05 10.63 32.04
CA ARG A 634 28.25 11.24 31.43
C ARG A 634 28.89 12.23 32.39
N ALA A 635 30.21 12.12 32.55
CA ALA A 635 31.00 13.16 33.21
C ALA A 635 31.02 14.39 32.30
N GLY A 636 30.37 15.48 32.71
CA GLY A 636 30.29 16.72 31.93
C GLY A 636 29.05 17.58 32.19
N TYR A 637 28.00 17.01 32.78
CA TYR A 637 26.81 17.77 33.16
C TYR A 637 26.25 17.30 34.52
N ALA A 638 26.10 18.26 35.44
CA ALA A 638 25.44 18.07 36.73
C ALA A 638 24.12 18.89 36.74
N PRO A 639 22.95 18.26 36.95
CA PRO A 639 21.68 18.97 36.97
C PRO A 639 21.67 20.04 38.08
N GLN A 640 21.28 21.27 37.72
CA GLN A 640 21.07 22.35 38.69
C GLN A 640 19.59 22.40 39.13
N PRO A 641 19.28 23.01 40.29
CA PRO A 641 17.89 23.26 40.67
C PRO A 641 17.15 24.05 39.58
N GLY A 642 16.06 23.49 39.06
CA GLY A 642 15.27 24.08 37.97
C GLY A 642 15.59 23.53 36.58
N ASP A 643 16.64 22.71 36.41
CA ASP A 643 16.87 21.99 35.17
C ASP A 643 15.86 20.84 35.01
N VAL A 644 15.33 20.67 33.80
CA VAL A 644 14.38 19.59 33.46
C VAL A 644 15.09 18.55 32.63
N ILE A 645 15.04 17.29 33.05
CA ILE A 645 15.65 16.18 32.31
C ILE A 645 14.62 15.58 31.36
N ILE A 646 14.92 15.60 30.06
CA ILE A 646 14.09 14.97 29.02
C ILE A 646 14.81 13.75 28.45
N THR A 647 14.05 12.68 28.20
CA THR A 647 14.54 11.43 27.63
C THR A 647 14.19 11.37 26.15
N GLY A 648 15.17 11.02 25.32
CA GLY A 648 15.01 10.77 23.90
C GLY A 648 15.72 9.50 23.45
N THR A 649 15.53 9.15 22.17
CA THR A 649 16.25 8.09 21.47
C THR A 649 17.12 8.76 20.43
N PHE A 650 18.43 8.49 20.44
CA PHE A 650 19.36 9.07 19.48
C PHE A 650 19.70 8.10 18.35
N HIS A 651 19.89 8.68 17.17
CA HIS A 651 20.29 8.04 15.93
C HIS A 651 21.42 8.86 15.29
N GLY A 652 22.66 8.43 15.52
CA GLY A 652 23.85 9.26 15.31
C GLY A 652 23.75 10.54 16.16
N PRO A 653 23.93 11.74 15.57
CA PRO A 653 23.80 12.99 16.29
C PRO A 653 22.35 13.47 16.48
N GLN A 654 21.37 12.84 15.84
CA GLN A 654 19.97 13.25 15.93
C GLN A 654 19.27 12.60 17.12
N VAL A 655 18.45 13.34 17.86
CA VAL A 655 17.67 12.88 19.01
C VAL A 655 16.18 13.09 18.76
N VAL A 656 15.43 12.01 18.94
CA VAL A 656 13.96 11.95 18.84
C VAL A 656 13.39 11.80 20.24
N TYR A 657 12.58 12.77 20.65
CA TYR A 657 11.97 12.88 21.98
C TYR A 657 10.52 12.37 22.01
N GLY A 658 9.90 12.11 20.85
CA GLY A 658 8.53 11.65 20.74
C GLY A 658 7.47 12.73 20.74
N ILE A 659 7.90 13.95 20.43
CA ILE A 659 7.12 15.19 20.36
C ILE A 659 7.29 15.87 18.98
N GLU A 660 7.79 15.15 17.98
CA GLU A 660 8.06 15.64 16.62
C GLU A 660 6.81 15.72 15.75
N SER A 661 5.62 15.50 16.30
CA SER A 661 4.37 15.46 15.54
C SER A 661 3.27 16.20 16.27
N TYR A 662 2.63 17.15 15.58
CA TYR A 662 1.44 17.84 16.08
C TYR A 662 0.27 17.65 15.12
N PHE A 663 -0.81 17.05 15.61
CA PHE A 663 -1.98 16.76 14.79
C PHE A 663 -2.90 17.96 14.72
N VAL A 664 -3.27 18.32 13.50
CA VAL A 664 -4.09 19.50 13.22
C VAL A 664 -5.41 19.09 12.57
N PRO A 665 -6.45 19.92 12.63
CA PRO A 665 -7.65 19.73 11.82
C PRO A 665 -7.33 19.68 10.34
N GLU A 666 -8.14 18.92 9.60
CA GLU A 666 -8.02 18.81 8.15
C GLU A 666 -7.90 20.19 7.48
N LYS A 667 -6.96 20.34 6.54
CA LYS A 667 -6.69 21.57 5.76
C LYS A 667 -6.20 22.77 6.58
N THR A 668 -5.72 22.58 7.81
CA THR A 668 -5.18 23.68 8.64
C THR A 668 -3.65 23.67 8.80
N GLY A 669 -2.96 22.65 8.28
CA GLY A 669 -1.51 22.48 8.43
C GLY A 669 -0.67 23.69 7.99
N GLU A 670 -0.99 24.28 6.83
CA GLU A 670 -0.24 25.43 6.31
C GLU A 670 -0.32 26.68 7.20
N LYS A 671 -1.51 26.97 7.77
CA LYS A 671 -1.69 28.12 8.67
C LYS A 671 -0.83 28.02 9.92
N TRP A 672 -0.71 26.81 10.46
CA TRP A 672 0.12 26.53 11.63
C TRP A 672 1.61 26.53 11.29
N ARG A 673 2.01 26.06 10.10
CA ARG A 673 3.41 26.15 9.62
C ARG A 673 3.91 27.59 9.59
N GLU A 674 3.09 28.53 9.13
CA GLU A 674 3.48 29.94 9.05
C GLU A 674 3.57 30.61 10.42
N SER A 675 2.71 30.22 11.37
CA SER A 675 2.51 30.94 12.63
C SER A 675 3.21 30.32 13.84
N ALA A 676 3.34 28.99 13.92
CA ALA A 676 3.91 28.32 15.10
C ALA A 676 5.41 28.59 15.24
N ARG A 677 5.83 28.98 16.45
CA ARG A 677 7.23 29.27 16.82
C ARG A 677 7.67 28.56 18.09
N PHE A 678 6.73 28.23 18.98
CA PHE A 678 7.02 27.58 20.25
C PHE A 678 6.15 26.35 20.48
N ALA A 679 6.73 25.34 21.11
CA ALA A 679 6.07 24.14 21.59
C ALA A 679 6.05 24.12 23.12
N TYR A 680 4.89 23.80 23.70
CA TYR A 680 4.73 23.57 25.13
C TYR A 680 4.68 22.07 25.38
N VAL A 681 5.68 21.58 26.11
CA VAL A 681 5.91 20.15 26.35
C VAL A 681 5.78 19.88 27.85
N ARG A 682 5.12 18.78 28.20
CA ARG A 682 5.06 18.25 29.56
C ARG A 682 6.09 17.17 29.72
N VAL A 683 6.98 17.33 30.70
CA VAL A 683 8.04 16.35 30.99
C VAL A 683 7.81 15.73 32.36
N SER A 684 7.82 14.41 32.42
CA SER A 684 7.68 13.66 33.67
C SER A 684 8.99 13.66 34.45
N LYS A 685 8.95 13.30 35.74
CA LYS A 685 10.16 13.06 36.55
C LYS A 685 11.11 11.99 35.98
N ASN A 686 10.59 11.09 35.15
CA ASN A 686 11.37 10.05 34.48
C ASN A 686 11.93 10.52 33.12
N GLY A 687 11.62 11.75 32.71
CA GLY A 687 12.02 12.36 31.44
C GLY A 687 11.13 12.03 30.24
N ASP A 688 10.05 11.26 30.41
CA ASP A 688 9.05 11.07 29.34
C ASP A 688 8.40 12.42 29.00
N ALA A 689 8.35 12.75 27.70
CA ALA A 689 7.79 13.99 27.19
C ALA A 689 6.45 13.80 26.47
N LEU A 690 5.64 14.85 26.48
CA LEU A 690 4.42 14.94 25.70
C LEU A 690 4.17 16.36 25.20
N LEU A 691 3.82 16.49 23.92
CA LEU A 691 3.49 17.77 23.32
C LEU A 691 2.04 18.16 23.69
N GLU A 692 1.89 19.25 24.44
CA GLU A 692 0.58 19.74 24.87
C GLU A 692 -0.02 20.70 23.83
N ALA A 693 0.76 21.68 23.37
CA ALA A 693 0.30 22.70 22.43
C ALA A 693 1.46 23.34 21.66
N ILE A 694 1.13 23.99 20.53
CA ILE A 694 2.03 24.89 19.79
C ILE A 694 1.46 26.32 19.78
N SER A 695 2.33 27.33 19.75
CA SER A 695 1.97 28.74 19.79
C SER A 695 2.87 29.58 18.88
N ALA A 696 2.34 30.71 18.41
CA ALA A 696 3.11 31.73 17.71
C ALA A 696 3.92 32.64 18.64
N LYS A 697 3.59 32.66 19.94
CA LYS A 697 4.21 33.52 20.99
C LYS A 697 4.53 32.73 22.26
#